data_AF-A0A089JV53-F1
#
_entry.id   AF-A0A089JV53-F1
#
_cell.length_a   1.000
_cell.length_b   1.000
_cell.length_c   1.000
_cell.angle_alpha   90.00
_cell.angle_beta   90.00
_cell.angle_gamma   90.00
#
_symmetry.space_group_name_H-M   'P 1'
#
loop_
_entity.id
_entity.type
_entity.pdbx_description
1 polymer ?
#
loop_
_entity_poly.entity_id
_entity_poly.type
_entity_poly.pdbx_seq_one_letter_code
_entity_poly.pdbx_strand_id
1 'polypeptide(L)'
;MHDVFAPSLDTGSLRTVGTTQVQGFGNIFVKVSSPSASLMNGQMMRGFDLKYDGVNRFTSTQSVNLGNVTVTRDVYIDTINNRTRFFDTFTNKNDMAVKVDVSFGGSLGYGTAANASVVKATYSDDLEVTADDSWIVVDSSAKNNKPLGVAVGSPHPFENGLTGLGNQQQNPFTTPLARSGNEANFYGFINTLNIEPGQSKSLVHFVQVGEAGEEGLNNLVTILDGLNRQLDVSGLTNAQIRSISNWDISAIEGLDTGDSLVIPDAPAAKTFVTSSPYDVTNKSIAEMQLDMTNGKTTSVQITQAYLDRIKAYDEGQLGFHAFLHVSETALAQAKAADDARAQGAQGDLLGIPIAIKDIYDTKDMPTTGGSKALEGWKPDSDAFQVAKLREAGAVIIGKTNTSEFANSGSFSESGWMQTWNALYPSKTSFGSSGGSAVSIAADFAAAAMGSQTGVSLYAPTTGASLKSFRGTDGMASTTGVLPLTWGQDYAGPIAKTVTDLAIMLNATTGTDPQDIFTVTADADHKRPENWKESLDAGALKGKKIGYIPESFVSSYADDDTGVAVKNKFSELQAAGAEMVEMSKMPAAPTRPQGINGSTEGWARYIELHKAFPYADGASVLASDKVLIYNQRSYTAPTRMTEQAVQDYIKYRTDYKEVIKGWMDENGVDAIVYAGFISDVYNNDASASQLSSDRNTGVLTSNVGLPTVVVPVGTNDSGYSISMQLVGRAWDDAKVLGMGYALEQQSQARLLTAFAPALKYVSNPTNPDPVDNEPSNPGPGGGTVTPPVTATPTPTPAPTAPAETATPTPKPEVVSFTDTTNHWAKASIDALIAKGLLTGYSDGTFRPNSGLTRAEAIKVIATYMGLEGQASSFTDVSGAYWANKFIGAAAGSGLMNGYSDGSFRPDKKISRGELAALITRAFKLTGTGNTSFADVNRNVWYYASIDALASNKIITGYADSTFKPEKDITRAEFATMVSRLLETVN
;
A
#
# COMPACT_ATOMS: atom_id res chain seq x y z
N MET A 1 11.79 2.13 -7.60
CA MET A 1 10.48 1.68 -8.12
C MET A 1 9.56 1.37 -6.97
N HIS A 2 8.29 1.76 -7.05
CA HIS A 2 7.27 1.44 -6.04
C HIS A 2 7.02 -0.07 -5.90
N ASP A 3 7.36 -0.84 -6.93
CA ASP A 3 7.07 -2.28 -7.03
C ASP A 3 8.19 -3.19 -6.47
N VAL A 4 9.24 -2.63 -5.86
CA VAL A 4 10.39 -3.42 -5.35
C VAL A 4 10.09 -4.07 -4.01
N PHE A 5 9.26 -3.44 -3.19
CA PHE A 5 8.97 -3.88 -1.82
C PHE A 5 7.47 -3.93 -1.59
N ALA A 6 7.04 -4.81 -0.68
CA ALA A 6 5.66 -4.82 -0.19
C ALA A 6 5.25 -3.40 0.26
N PRO A 7 3.98 -3.00 0.06
CA PRO A 7 2.90 -3.78 -0.55
C PRO A 7 3.02 -4.06 -2.05
N SER A 8 3.97 -3.44 -2.76
CA SER A 8 3.96 -3.27 -4.22
C SER A 8 2.69 -2.53 -4.69
N LEU A 9 2.86 -1.43 -5.42
CA LEU A 9 1.70 -0.73 -6.00
C LEU A 9 1.23 -1.39 -7.30
N ASP A 10 2.11 -2.19 -7.91
CA ASP A 10 1.93 -2.86 -9.18
C ASP A 10 1.53 -1.90 -10.32
N THR A 11 2.10 -0.68 -10.30
CA THR A 11 1.91 0.36 -11.32
C THR A 11 3.15 0.51 -12.21
N GLY A 12 4.31 0.03 -11.76
CA GLY A 12 5.58 0.27 -12.44
C GLY A 12 6.08 1.70 -12.28
N SER A 13 5.59 2.48 -11.32
CA SER A 13 6.02 3.87 -11.16
C SER A 13 7.23 4.03 -10.22
N LEU A 14 7.92 5.15 -10.36
CA LEU A 14 9.09 5.51 -9.57
C LEU A 14 8.67 6.30 -8.32
N ARG A 15 9.36 6.07 -7.19
CA ARG A 15 9.23 6.87 -5.95
C ARG A 15 10.37 7.88 -5.82
N THR A 16 11.57 7.39 -6.09
CA THR A 16 12.84 8.13 -6.10
C THR A 16 13.75 7.52 -7.14
N VAL A 17 14.69 8.31 -7.65
CA VAL A 17 15.83 7.83 -8.42
C VAL A 17 17.09 8.48 -7.86
N GLY A 18 17.95 7.67 -7.24
CA GLY A 18 19.02 8.19 -6.38
C GLY A 18 18.44 9.01 -5.23
N THR A 19 18.89 10.26 -5.07
CA THR A 19 18.34 11.22 -4.11
C THR A 19 17.23 12.10 -4.67
N THR A 20 16.95 12.02 -5.98
CA THR A 20 15.91 12.82 -6.62
C THR A 20 14.55 12.22 -6.35
N GLN A 21 13.65 13.04 -5.81
CA GLN A 21 12.28 12.67 -5.53
C GLN A 21 11.44 12.72 -6.81
N VAL A 22 10.82 11.60 -7.20
CA VAL A 22 9.95 11.48 -8.38
C VAL A 22 8.65 10.80 -7.96
N GLN A 23 7.61 11.56 -7.70
CA GLN A 23 6.44 11.13 -6.93
C GLN A 23 5.45 10.36 -7.81
N GLY A 24 5.67 9.06 -7.97
CA GLY A 24 4.82 8.21 -8.80
C GLY A 24 5.08 8.39 -10.29
N PHE A 25 6.25 8.92 -10.67
CA PHE A 25 6.54 9.19 -12.07
C PHE A 25 6.78 7.90 -12.86
N GLY A 26 6.21 7.82 -14.06
CA GLY A 26 6.21 6.63 -14.89
C GLY A 26 5.03 5.70 -14.62
N ASN A 27 3.92 6.18 -14.07
CA ASN A 27 2.65 5.46 -14.19
C ASN A 27 2.01 5.73 -15.56
N ILE A 28 1.02 4.91 -15.94
CA ILE A 28 0.22 5.13 -17.15
C ILE A 28 -1.27 5.18 -16.83
N PHE A 29 -1.96 6.11 -17.48
CA PHE A 29 -3.42 6.08 -17.61
C PHE A 29 -3.74 5.63 -19.03
N VAL A 30 -4.76 4.79 -19.20
CA VAL A 30 -5.11 4.22 -20.51
C VAL A 30 -6.59 4.34 -20.76
N LYS A 31 -6.97 4.87 -21.94
CA LYS A 31 -8.36 4.98 -22.38
C LYS A 31 -8.54 4.32 -23.75
N VAL A 32 -9.43 3.33 -23.82
CA VAL A 32 -9.74 2.57 -25.03
C VAL A 32 -11.12 2.98 -25.55
N SER A 33 -11.23 3.19 -26.87
CA SER A 33 -12.50 3.39 -27.58
C SER A 33 -13.18 2.05 -27.90
N SER A 34 -13.48 1.25 -26.89
CA SER A 34 -14.18 -0.02 -27.06
C SER A 34 -15.66 0.13 -26.67
N PRO A 35 -16.60 -0.57 -27.34
CA PRO A 35 -18.00 -0.59 -26.94
C PRO A 35 -18.22 -1.19 -25.54
N SER A 36 -17.30 -2.02 -25.04
CA SER A 36 -17.34 -2.57 -23.67
C SER A 36 -16.36 -1.82 -22.77
N ALA A 37 -16.84 -0.75 -22.11
CA ALA A 37 -16.01 0.02 -21.19
C ALA A 37 -15.75 -0.77 -19.90
N SER A 38 -14.51 -1.20 -19.69
CA SER A 38 -14.04 -1.67 -18.39
C SER A 38 -14.12 -0.54 -17.35
N LEU A 39 -14.34 -0.89 -16.07
CA LEU A 39 -14.35 0.09 -14.96
C LEU A 39 -12.98 0.78 -14.76
N MET A 40 -11.89 0.18 -15.26
CA MET A 40 -10.55 0.77 -15.24
C MET A 40 -10.29 1.72 -16.43
N ASN A 41 -11.24 1.87 -17.36
CA ASN A 41 -11.02 2.68 -18.56
C ASN A 41 -10.81 4.16 -18.19
N GLY A 42 -9.68 4.74 -18.61
CA GLY A 42 -9.28 6.09 -18.25
C GLY A 42 -8.73 6.24 -16.82
N GLN A 43 -8.45 5.14 -16.12
CA GLN A 43 -7.83 5.15 -14.79
C GLN A 43 -6.34 4.82 -14.88
N MET A 44 -5.61 5.08 -13.78
CA MET A 44 -4.23 4.67 -13.61
C MET A 44 -4.15 3.14 -13.60
N MET A 45 -3.34 2.59 -14.49
CA MET A 45 -3.18 1.15 -14.64
C MET A 45 -2.44 0.53 -13.47
N ARG A 46 -2.90 -0.66 -13.08
CA ARG A 46 -2.30 -1.54 -12.08
C ARG A 46 -2.73 -2.99 -12.35
N GLY A 47 -2.10 -3.96 -11.68
CA GLY A 47 -2.48 -5.38 -11.80
C GLY A 47 -1.65 -6.16 -12.83
N PHE A 48 -0.46 -5.67 -13.18
CA PHE A 48 0.49 -6.32 -14.08
C PHE A 48 1.19 -7.55 -13.47
N ASP A 49 1.12 -7.70 -12.14
CA ASP A 49 1.95 -8.60 -11.33
C ASP A 49 3.44 -8.52 -11.74
N LEU A 50 3.98 -7.29 -11.70
CA LEU A 50 5.36 -7.02 -12.08
C LEU A 50 6.34 -7.83 -11.23
N LYS A 51 7.18 -8.65 -11.89
CA LYS A 51 8.25 -9.41 -11.23
C LYS A 51 9.60 -8.80 -11.52
N TYR A 52 10.35 -8.53 -10.46
CA TYR A 52 11.76 -8.17 -10.53
C TYR A 52 12.60 -9.40 -10.86
N ASP A 53 13.47 -9.29 -11.86
CA ASP A 53 14.39 -10.37 -12.25
C ASP A 53 15.60 -10.55 -11.31
N GLY A 54 15.71 -9.71 -10.27
CA GLY A 54 16.84 -9.71 -9.35
C GLY A 54 18.06 -8.92 -9.84
N VAL A 55 17.99 -8.35 -11.04
CA VAL A 55 19.08 -7.61 -11.69
C VAL A 55 18.64 -6.19 -11.98
N ASN A 56 17.80 -5.98 -13.00
CA ASN A 56 17.43 -4.65 -13.46
C ASN A 56 16.12 -4.56 -14.25
N ARG A 57 15.32 -5.63 -14.33
CA ARG A 57 14.08 -5.64 -15.08
C ARG A 57 12.88 -6.00 -14.22
N PHE A 58 11.77 -5.30 -14.45
CA PHE A 58 10.45 -5.67 -13.99
C PHE A 58 9.61 -6.05 -15.19
N THR A 59 9.04 -7.25 -15.20
CA THR A 59 8.24 -7.75 -16.31
C THR A 59 6.87 -8.18 -15.82
N SER A 60 5.84 -7.82 -16.58
CA SER A 60 4.47 -8.29 -16.32
C SER A 60 4.41 -9.81 -16.44
N THR A 61 3.85 -10.48 -15.43
CA THR A 61 3.55 -11.91 -15.52
C THR A 61 2.13 -12.19 -15.97
N GLN A 62 1.28 -11.16 -16.00
CA GLN A 62 -0.07 -11.19 -16.54
C GLN A 62 -0.40 -9.89 -17.25
N SER A 63 -1.34 -9.92 -18.19
CA SER A 63 -1.86 -8.71 -18.81
C SER A 63 -2.97 -8.06 -17.99
N VAL A 64 -3.12 -6.75 -18.12
CA VAL A 64 -4.34 -6.04 -17.69
C VAL A 64 -5.29 -5.93 -18.88
N ASN A 65 -6.52 -6.45 -18.77
CA ASN A 65 -7.50 -6.39 -19.85
C ASN A 65 -8.38 -5.13 -19.75
N LEU A 66 -8.41 -4.29 -20.78
CA LEU A 66 -9.23 -3.10 -20.86
C LEU A 66 -10.10 -3.12 -22.12
N GLY A 67 -11.33 -3.61 -22.01
CA GLY A 67 -12.25 -3.69 -23.15
C GLY A 67 -11.71 -4.55 -24.30
N ASN A 68 -11.12 -5.70 -23.96
CA ASN A 68 -10.40 -6.61 -24.88
C ASN A 68 -9.14 -6.01 -25.53
N VAL A 69 -8.58 -4.95 -24.94
CA VAL A 69 -7.19 -4.56 -25.18
C VAL A 69 -6.36 -5.05 -24.00
N THR A 70 -5.46 -6.00 -24.23
CA THR A 70 -4.54 -6.47 -23.19
C THR A 70 -3.32 -5.57 -23.14
N VAL A 71 -2.96 -5.12 -21.94
CA VAL A 71 -1.85 -4.21 -21.67
C VAL A 71 -0.79 -4.93 -20.85
N THR A 72 0.47 -4.85 -21.28
CA THR A 72 1.63 -5.37 -20.55
C THR A 72 2.69 -4.30 -20.42
N ARG A 73 3.48 -4.40 -19.36
CA ARG A 73 4.57 -3.48 -19.04
C ARG A 73 5.87 -4.23 -18.78
N ASP A 74 6.95 -3.66 -19.31
CA ASP A 74 8.34 -3.99 -19.01
C ASP A 74 9.06 -2.71 -18.55
N VAL A 75 9.74 -2.77 -17.41
CA VAL A 75 10.56 -1.66 -16.90
C VAL A 75 12.00 -2.13 -16.79
N TYR A 76 12.92 -1.44 -17.45
CA TYR A 76 14.35 -1.72 -17.44
C TYR A 76 15.11 -0.58 -16.77
N ILE A 77 15.95 -0.90 -15.78
CA ILE A 77 16.69 0.05 -14.96
C ILE A 77 18.18 -0.03 -15.28
N ASP A 78 18.68 0.93 -16.03
CA ASP A 78 20.09 1.09 -16.28
C ASP A 78 20.75 1.90 -15.16
N THR A 79 21.30 1.20 -14.17
CA THR A 79 22.01 1.83 -13.06
C THR A 79 23.37 2.40 -13.46
N ILE A 80 23.92 2.02 -14.62
CA ILE A 80 25.21 2.54 -15.11
C ILE A 80 24.99 3.95 -15.65
N ASN A 81 23.92 4.12 -16.43
CA ASN A 81 23.60 5.40 -17.07
C ASN A 81 22.54 6.21 -16.31
N ASN A 82 22.08 5.78 -15.13
CA ASN A 82 20.99 6.42 -14.35
C ASN A 82 19.70 6.63 -15.17
N ARG A 83 19.34 5.62 -15.97
CA ARG A 83 18.20 5.68 -16.89
C ARG A 83 17.20 4.57 -16.59
N THR A 84 15.92 4.87 -16.68
CA THR A 84 14.85 3.87 -16.67
C THR A 84 14.14 3.90 -18.02
N ARG A 85 13.97 2.74 -18.65
CA ARG A 85 13.16 2.57 -19.86
C ARG A 85 11.86 1.86 -19.50
N PHE A 86 10.75 2.41 -19.96
CA PHE A 86 9.43 1.82 -19.88
C PHE A 86 9.03 1.33 -21.27
N PHE A 87 8.55 0.10 -21.35
CA PHE A 87 8.07 -0.54 -22.57
C PHE A 87 6.66 -1.07 -22.31
N ASP A 88 5.67 -0.40 -22.89
CA ASP A 88 4.26 -0.71 -22.70
C ASP A 88 3.65 -1.23 -23.99
N THR A 89 3.06 -2.42 -23.97
CA THR A 89 2.44 -3.04 -25.15
C THR A 89 0.94 -3.14 -25.01
N PHE A 90 0.23 -2.76 -26.07
CA PHE A 90 -1.22 -2.79 -26.20
C PHE A 90 -1.58 -3.75 -27.33
N THR A 91 -2.35 -4.79 -27.03
CA THR A 91 -2.79 -5.79 -28.02
C THR A 91 -4.30 -5.80 -28.16
N ASN A 92 -4.80 -5.55 -29.36
CA ASN A 92 -6.23 -5.54 -29.64
C ASN A 92 -6.76 -6.96 -29.89
N LYS A 93 -7.58 -7.47 -28.98
CA LYS A 93 -8.27 -8.77 -29.09
C LYS A 93 -9.71 -8.64 -29.59
N ASN A 94 -10.17 -7.43 -29.92
CA ASN A 94 -11.46 -7.24 -30.57
C ASN A 94 -11.39 -7.64 -32.06
N ASP A 95 -12.57 -7.79 -32.67
CA ASP A 95 -12.78 -8.01 -34.10
C ASP A 95 -12.86 -6.70 -34.91
N MET A 96 -12.73 -5.55 -34.23
CA MET A 96 -12.72 -4.22 -34.82
C MET A 96 -11.49 -3.41 -34.40
N ALA A 97 -11.10 -2.43 -35.21
CA ALA A 97 -10.05 -1.49 -34.87
C ALA A 97 -10.43 -0.67 -33.63
N VAL A 98 -9.44 -0.36 -32.78
CA VAL A 98 -9.62 0.43 -31.56
C VAL A 98 -8.63 1.58 -31.48
N LYS A 99 -9.07 2.69 -30.92
CA LYS A 99 -8.23 3.81 -30.51
C LYS A 99 -7.84 3.62 -29.03
N VAL A 100 -6.55 3.77 -28.73
CA VAL A 100 -6.01 3.71 -27.37
C VAL A 100 -5.24 5.00 -27.09
N ASP A 101 -5.78 5.81 -26.18
CA ASP A 101 -5.10 6.99 -25.65
C ASP A 101 -4.32 6.58 -24.40
N VAL A 102 -3.02 6.86 -24.36
CA VAL A 102 -2.11 6.49 -23.26
C VAL A 102 -1.46 7.75 -22.74
N SER A 103 -1.58 8.00 -21.44
CA SER A 103 -0.86 9.07 -20.77
C SER A 103 0.21 8.50 -19.86
N PHE A 104 1.48 8.72 -20.21
CA PHE A 104 2.64 8.35 -19.40
C PHE A 104 3.09 9.55 -18.58
N GLY A 105 3.33 9.38 -17.27
CA GLY A 105 3.86 10.49 -16.49
C GLY A 105 3.71 10.34 -14.98
N GLY A 106 3.50 11.46 -14.29
CA GLY A 106 3.37 11.57 -12.84
C GLY A 106 3.77 12.95 -12.34
N SER A 107 4.22 13.03 -11.09
CA SER A 107 4.75 14.27 -10.52
C SER A 107 6.27 14.35 -10.67
N LEU A 108 6.73 15.42 -11.33
CA LEU A 108 8.16 15.77 -11.44
C LEU A 108 8.59 16.85 -10.44
N GLY A 109 7.69 17.27 -9.55
CA GLY A 109 7.84 18.32 -8.54
C GLY A 109 6.56 18.44 -7.72
N TYR A 110 6.50 19.33 -6.73
CA TYR A 110 5.25 19.57 -5.99
C TYR A 110 5.18 20.98 -5.40
N GLY A 111 3.96 21.52 -5.27
CA GLY A 111 3.67 22.79 -4.65
C GLY A 111 4.01 24.04 -5.46
N THR A 112 3.84 25.21 -4.83
CA THR A 112 3.65 26.50 -5.53
C THR A 112 4.87 27.42 -5.53
N ALA A 113 5.94 27.07 -4.81
CA ALA A 113 7.15 27.90 -4.69
C ALA A 113 8.44 27.05 -4.67
N ALA A 114 9.07 26.87 -3.51
CA ALA A 114 10.40 26.27 -3.35
C ALA A 114 10.53 24.80 -3.78
N ASN A 115 9.41 24.11 -4.02
CA ASN A 115 9.36 22.69 -4.36
C ASN A 115 8.82 22.44 -5.78
N ALA A 116 8.42 23.51 -6.51
CA ALA A 116 7.95 23.40 -7.88
C ALA A 116 9.08 23.04 -8.84
N SER A 117 8.74 22.32 -9.91
CA SER A 117 9.64 21.98 -11.01
C SER A 117 9.37 22.84 -12.22
N VAL A 118 10.45 23.19 -12.93
CA VAL A 118 10.42 24.11 -14.07
C VAL A 118 11.10 23.45 -15.27
N VAL A 119 10.52 23.61 -16.46
CA VAL A 119 11.14 23.19 -17.73
C VAL A 119 12.42 24.01 -17.97
N LYS A 120 13.53 23.32 -18.20
CA LYS A 120 14.86 23.91 -18.42
C LYS A 120 15.35 23.75 -19.85
N ALA A 121 14.90 22.71 -20.55
CA ALA A 121 15.19 22.48 -21.95
C ALA A 121 14.10 21.62 -22.57
N THR A 122 13.86 21.82 -23.85
CA THR A 122 12.99 21.01 -24.71
C THR A 122 13.76 20.68 -25.99
N TYR A 123 13.29 19.70 -26.74
CA TYR A 123 13.94 19.33 -28.00
C TYR A 123 13.85 20.45 -29.05
N SER A 124 12.76 21.22 -29.03
CA SER A 124 12.53 22.40 -29.88
C SER A 124 13.31 23.65 -29.48
N ASP A 125 13.93 23.67 -28.29
CA ASP A 125 14.65 24.82 -27.69
C ASP A 125 13.79 26.07 -27.43
N ASP A 126 12.48 25.91 -27.22
CA ASP A 126 11.54 27.01 -26.91
C ASP A 126 10.99 27.00 -25.46
N LEU A 127 11.34 25.99 -24.67
CA LEU A 127 10.87 25.74 -23.30
C LEU A 127 9.36 25.47 -23.17
N GLU A 128 8.61 25.45 -24.27
CA GLU A 128 7.23 24.99 -24.31
C GLU A 128 7.21 23.51 -24.69
N VAL A 129 6.44 22.71 -23.96
CA VAL A 129 6.35 21.28 -24.27
C VAL A 129 5.21 21.08 -25.27
N THR A 130 5.57 20.68 -26.49
CA THR A 130 4.65 20.56 -27.64
C THR A 130 4.76 19.17 -28.30
N ALA A 131 3.92 18.89 -29.30
CA ALA A 131 3.99 17.64 -30.06
C ALA A 131 5.28 17.49 -30.88
N ASP A 132 6.02 18.57 -31.10
CA ASP A 132 7.31 18.56 -31.80
C ASP A 132 8.45 18.12 -30.87
N ASP A 133 8.20 17.99 -29.56
CA ASP A 133 9.21 17.58 -28.60
C ASP A 133 9.32 16.06 -28.44
N SER A 134 10.54 15.55 -28.61
CA SER A 134 10.91 14.16 -28.35
C SER A 134 11.35 13.92 -26.91
N TRP A 135 11.81 14.98 -26.24
CA TRP A 135 12.26 14.93 -24.86
C TRP A 135 12.14 16.31 -24.20
N ILE A 136 12.10 16.32 -22.87
CA ILE A 136 12.17 17.53 -22.05
C ILE A 136 13.13 17.33 -20.87
N VAL A 137 13.63 18.43 -20.32
CA VAL A 137 14.36 18.48 -19.05
C VAL A 137 13.61 19.38 -18.09
N VAL A 138 13.35 18.87 -16.89
CA VAL A 138 12.78 19.62 -15.77
C VAL A 138 13.74 19.63 -14.60
N ASP A 139 13.74 20.73 -13.85
CA ASP A 139 14.57 20.88 -12.67
C ASP A 139 13.77 21.48 -11.52
N SER A 140 14.03 21.02 -10.31
CA SER A 140 13.38 21.50 -9.09
C SER A 140 14.30 22.47 -8.38
N SER A 141 13.76 23.58 -7.87
CA SER A 141 14.56 24.55 -7.11
C SER A 141 15.03 24.04 -5.73
N ALA A 142 14.61 22.83 -5.32
CA ALA A 142 15.02 22.22 -4.07
C ALA A 142 16.48 21.74 -4.13
N LYS A 143 17.30 22.19 -3.18
CA LYS A 143 18.77 22.01 -3.11
C LYS A 143 19.29 20.58 -3.33
N ASN A 144 18.50 19.55 -2.98
CA ASN A 144 18.93 18.15 -3.06
C ASN A 144 18.31 17.38 -4.23
N ASN A 145 17.42 18.02 -5.00
CA ASN A 145 16.84 17.43 -6.19
C ASN A 145 17.81 17.62 -7.36
N LYS A 146 17.91 16.60 -8.22
CA LYS A 146 18.65 16.70 -9.48
C LYS A 146 17.66 16.86 -10.64
N PRO A 147 18.08 17.49 -11.75
CA PRO A 147 17.23 17.58 -12.92
C PRO A 147 16.88 16.21 -13.50
N LEU A 148 15.72 16.16 -14.13
CA LEU A 148 15.13 14.97 -14.73
C LEU A 148 14.87 15.22 -16.21
N GLY A 149 15.36 14.30 -17.04
CA GLY A 149 15.08 14.24 -18.45
C GLY A 149 14.00 13.19 -18.71
N VAL A 150 13.02 13.51 -19.55
CA VAL A 150 11.99 12.56 -19.98
C VAL A 150 12.00 12.52 -21.50
N ALA A 151 12.22 11.34 -22.09
CA ALA A 151 12.10 11.12 -23.53
C ALA A 151 10.83 10.33 -23.84
N VAL A 152 10.02 10.84 -24.76
CA VAL A 152 8.63 10.39 -24.99
C VAL A 152 8.38 9.78 -26.37
N GLY A 153 9.38 9.82 -27.26
CA GLY A 153 9.26 9.33 -28.64
C GLY A 153 10.11 10.16 -29.60
N SER A 154 10.03 9.85 -30.90
CA SER A 154 10.55 10.74 -31.95
C SER A 154 9.64 11.97 -32.16
N PRO A 155 10.18 13.11 -32.65
CA PRO A 155 9.38 14.31 -32.96
C PRO A 155 8.28 14.03 -33.98
N HIS A 156 7.18 14.79 -33.92
CA HIS A 156 6.17 14.79 -34.99
C HIS A 156 6.81 15.16 -36.35
N PRO A 157 6.40 14.53 -37.49
CA PRO A 157 5.22 13.67 -37.68
C PRO A 157 5.53 12.15 -37.65
N PHE A 158 5.76 11.58 -36.47
CA PHE A 158 5.65 10.12 -36.28
C PHE A 158 4.19 9.75 -35.98
N GLU A 159 3.66 8.69 -36.60
CA GLU A 159 2.22 8.33 -36.56
C GLU A 159 1.65 8.26 -35.14
N ASN A 160 2.44 7.80 -34.16
CA ASN A 160 2.03 7.73 -32.75
C ASN A 160 3.01 8.47 -31.81
N GLY A 161 3.60 9.58 -32.30
CA GLY A 161 4.37 10.50 -31.48
C GLY A 161 3.53 11.18 -30.38
N LEU A 162 4.12 12.13 -29.66
CA LEU A 162 3.41 12.91 -28.65
C LEU A 162 2.25 13.67 -29.32
N THR A 163 1.05 13.53 -28.76
CA THR A 163 -0.17 14.18 -29.28
C THR A 163 -0.65 15.34 -28.40
N GLY A 164 -0.17 15.41 -27.15
CA GLY A 164 -0.47 16.50 -26.24
C GLY A 164 -0.04 16.23 -24.81
N LEU A 165 -0.34 17.19 -23.92
CA LEU A 165 -0.09 17.10 -22.49
C LEU A 165 -1.39 17.18 -21.71
N GLY A 166 -1.46 16.32 -20.70
CA GLY A 166 -2.52 16.29 -19.70
C GLY A 166 -1.97 16.44 -18.30
N ASN A 167 -2.89 16.62 -17.36
CA ASN A 167 -2.60 16.61 -15.93
C ASN A 167 -2.75 15.18 -15.38
N GLN A 168 -1.63 14.54 -15.07
CA GLN A 168 -1.59 13.16 -14.55
C GLN A 168 -2.19 13.04 -13.15
N GLN A 169 -2.26 14.13 -12.39
CA GLN A 169 -2.86 14.18 -11.07
C GLN A 169 -4.38 14.43 -11.13
N GLN A 170 -4.92 14.77 -12.28
CA GLN A 170 -6.36 14.81 -12.52
C GLN A 170 -6.75 13.69 -13.50
N ASN A 171 -7.49 14.04 -14.56
CA ASN A 171 -7.71 13.16 -15.69
C ASN A 171 -6.88 13.69 -16.85
N PRO A 172 -5.78 13.01 -17.25
CA PRO A 172 -4.89 13.56 -18.27
C PRO A 172 -5.55 13.67 -19.65
N PHE A 173 -6.65 12.96 -19.90
CA PHE A 173 -7.34 13.01 -21.20
C PHE A 173 -8.36 14.14 -21.33
N THR A 174 -8.68 14.83 -20.23
CA THR A 174 -9.68 15.91 -20.22
C THR A 174 -9.20 17.18 -19.54
N THR A 175 -8.17 17.09 -18.68
CA THR A 175 -7.55 18.22 -18.01
C THR A 175 -6.18 18.49 -18.63
N PRO A 176 -5.98 19.62 -19.33
CA PRO A 176 -4.67 20.04 -19.80
C PRO A 176 -3.70 20.30 -18.64
N LEU A 177 -2.40 20.14 -18.89
CA LEU A 177 -1.37 20.53 -17.92
C LEU A 177 -1.38 22.05 -17.71
N ALA A 178 -1.36 22.49 -16.44
CA ALA A 178 -1.27 23.92 -16.12
C ALA A 178 0.14 24.48 -16.41
N ARG A 179 0.23 25.79 -16.66
CA ARG A 179 1.52 26.48 -16.93
C ARG A 179 2.17 27.06 -15.67
N SER A 180 1.48 27.06 -14.53
CA SER A 180 1.95 27.60 -13.26
C SER A 180 1.21 26.97 -12.07
N GLY A 181 1.67 27.25 -10.85
CA GLY A 181 1.06 26.74 -9.62
C GLY A 181 1.39 25.27 -9.34
N ASN A 182 0.71 24.68 -8.37
CA ASN A 182 0.91 23.28 -8.01
C ASN A 182 0.63 22.33 -9.19
N GLU A 183 -0.40 22.62 -9.98
CA GLU A 183 -0.85 21.77 -11.09
C GLU A 183 0.15 21.65 -12.25
N ALA A 184 1.12 22.58 -12.37
CA ALA A 184 2.15 22.53 -13.40
C ALA A 184 3.18 21.40 -13.19
N ASN A 185 3.14 20.72 -12.04
CA ASN A 185 4.09 19.67 -11.70
C ASN A 185 3.66 18.26 -12.19
N PHE A 186 2.42 18.10 -12.67
CA PHE A 186 1.79 16.79 -12.89
C PHE A 186 1.71 16.39 -14.37
N TYR A 187 2.87 16.22 -15.00
CA TYR A 187 3.00 15.92 -16.42
C TYR A 187 2.36 14.57 -16.78
N GLY A 188 1.47 14.59 -17.77
CA GLY A 188 0.97 13.42 -18.49
C GLY A 188 1.21 13.55 -19.99
N PHE A 189 2.15 12.77 -20.53
CA PHE A 189 2.51 12.77 -21.96
C PHE A 189 1.58 11.83 -22.72
N ILE A 190 0.77 12.38 -23.63
CA ILE A 190 -0.31 11.63 -24.28
C ILE A 190 0.13 11.11 -25.65
N ASN A 191 0.16 9.80 -25.82
CA ASN A 191 0.26 9.14 -27.12
C ASN A 191 -1.11 8.56 -27.51
N THR A 192 -1.43 8.60 -28.80
CA THR A 192 -2.66 8.00 -29.36
C THR A 192 -2.29 6.88 -30.31
N LEU A 193 -2.84 5.68 -30.10
CA LEU A 193 -2.63 4.50 -30.95
C LEU A 193 -3.92 4.11 -31.66
N ASN A 194 -3.85 3.84 -32.97
CA ASN A 194 -4.89 3.08 -33.68
C ASN A 194 -4.40 1.65 -33.89
N ILE A 195 -5.12 0.64 -33.38
CA ILE A 195 -4.69 -0.76 -33.37
C ILE A 195 -5.73 -1.62 -34.07
N GLU A 196 -5.34 -2.26 -35.18
CA GLU A 196 -6.20 -3.19 -35.94
C GLU A 196 -6.45 -4.50 -35.18
N PRO A 197 -7.52 -5.26 -35.51
CA PRO A 197 -7.80 -6.57 -34.90
C PRO A 197 -6.59 -7.50 -34.92
N GLY A 198 -6.27 -8.08 -33.76
CA GLY A 198 -5.18 -9.04 -33.59
C GLY A 198 -3.77 -8.45 -33.58
N GLN A 199 -3.62 -7.13 -33.75
CA GLN A 199 -2.31 -6.46 -33.73
C GLN A 199 -1.88 -6.01 -32.34
N SER A 200 -0.57 -5.81 -32.19
CA SER A 200 0.08 -5.22 -31.01
C SER A 200 0.88 -3.98 -31.40
N LYS A 201 0.74 -2.90 -30.64
CA LYS A 201 1.56 -1.70 -30.72
C LYS A 201 2.19 -1.42 -29.35
N SER A 202 3.43 -0.94 -29.33
CA SER A 202 4.17 -0.65 -28.10
C SER A 202 4.69 0.78 -28.05
N LEU A 203 4.71 1.35 -26.85
CA LEU A 203 5.32 2.65 -26.54
C LEU A 203 6.59 2.45 -25.74
N VAL A 204 7.63 3.22 -26.07
CA VAL A 204 8.89 3.27 -25.32
C VAL A 204 9.13 4.67 -24.79
N HIS A 205 9.27 4.79 -23.47
CA HIS A 205 9.58 6.04 -22.78
C HIS A 205 10.83 5.89 -21.93
N PHE A 206 11.59 6.97 -21.75
CA PHE A 206 12.77 6.99 -20.88
C PHE A 206 12.67 8.08 -19.83
N VAL A 207 13.15 7.77 -18.64
CA VAL A 207 13.39 8.72 -17.55
C VAL A 207 14.87 8.69 -17.22
N GLN A 208 15.53 9.84 -17.34
CA GLN A 208 16.95 10.03 -17.15
C GLN A 208 17.17 10.98 -15.98
N VAL A 209 18.05 10.63 -15.04
CA VAL A 209 18.46 11.54 -13.96
C VAL A 209 19.77 12.20 -14.32
N GLY A 210 19.79 13.54 -14.24
CA GLY A 210 21.00 14.35 -14.46
C GLY A 210 21.79 14.59 -13.17
N GLU A 211 22.92 15.27 -13.31
CA GLU A 211 23.64 15.85 -12.17
C GLU A 211 23.12 17.26 -11.87
N ALA A 212 23.34 17.74 -10.65
CA ALA A 212 22.93 19.09 -10.28
C ALA A 212 23.86 20.13 -10.92
N GLY A 213 23.32 21.32 -11.20
CA GLY A 213 24.07 22.43 -11.79
C GLY A 213 24.02 22.46 -13.32
N GLU A 214 24.56 23.54 -13.89
CA GLU A 214 24.46 23.86 -15.32
C GLU A 214 25.15 22.80 -16.22
N GLU A 215 26.31 22.30 -15.82
CA GLU A 215 27.00 21.22 -16.53
C GLU A 215 26.17 19.93 -16.56
N GLY A 216 25.53 19.58 -15.43
CA GLY A 216 24.65 18.42 -15.34
C GLY A 216 23.42 18.54 -16.23
N LEU A 217 22.84 19.75 -16.34
CA LEU A 217 21.75 20.05 -17.28
C LEU A 217 22.19 19.88 -18.74
N ASN A 218 23.36 20.42 -19.12
CA ASN A 218 23.88 20.31 -20.49
C ASN A 218 24.22 18.86 -20.87
N ASN A 219 24.78 18.10 -19.92
CA ASN A 219 25.04 16.67 -20.10
C ASN A 219 23.74 15.89 -20.29
N LEU A 220 22.70 16.23 -19.54
CA LEU A 220 21.38 15.61 -19.67
C LEU A 220 20.76 15.86 -21.05
N VAL A 221 20.81 17.09 -21.55
CA VAL A 221 20.39 17.43 -22.93
C VAL A 221 21.15 16.59 -23.96
N THR A 222 22.48 16.49 -23.81
CA THR A 222 23.32 15.70 -24.73
C THR A 222 22.93 14.21 -24.74
N ILE A 223 22.60 13.64 -23.58
CA ILE A 223 22.16 12.25 -23.46
C ILE A 223 20.82 12.04 -24.19
N LEU A 224 19.87 12.94 -24.01
CA LEU A 224 18.53 12.86 -24.61
C LEU A 224 18.61 13.03 -26.15
N ASP A 225 19.45 13.93 -26.65
CA ASP A 225 19.77 14.04 -28.08
C ASP A 225 20.39 12.76 -28.65
N GLY A 226 21.27 12.11 -27.87
CA GLY A 226 21.83 10.82 -28.23
C GLY A 226 20.76 9.75 -28.41
N LEU A 227 19.81 9.66 -27.47
CA LEU A 227 18.67 8.73 -27.56
C LEU A 227 17.81 8.98 -28.80
N ASN A 228 17.61 10.24 -29.17
CA ASN A 228 16.82 10.58 -30.37
C ASN A 228 17.51 10.20 -31.67
N ARG A 229 18.85 10.13 -31.68
CA ARG A 229 19.63 9.63 -32.83
C ARG A 229 19.75 8.12 -32.87
N GLN A 230 19.78 7.47 -31.71
CA GLN A 230 19.94 6.03 -31.58
C GLN A 230 19.15 5.49 -30.39
N LEU A 231 18.03 4.83 -30.68
CA LEU A 231 17.16 4.24 -29.67
C LEU A 231 17.87 3.07 -28.96
N ASP A 232 17.89 3.11 -27.63
CA ASP A 232 18.35 1.99 -26.82
C ASP A 232 17.29 0.89 -26.72
N VAL A 233 17.45 -0.14 -27.55
CA VAL A 233 16.62 -1.36 -27.57
C VAL A 233 17.25 -2.55 -26.85
N SER A 234 18.33 -2.32 -26.07
CA SER A 234 19.04 -3.39 -25.39
C SER A 234 18.11 -4.24 -24.52
N GLY A 235 18.17 -5.57 -24.66
CA GLY A 235 17.34 -6.50 -23.89
C GLY A 235 15.90 -6.66 -24.39
N LEU A 236 15.51 -6.01 -25.49
CA LEU A 236 14.26 -6.28 -26.20
C LEU A 236 14.48 -7.36 -27.27
N THR A 237 13.46 -8.20 -27.50
CA THR A 237 13.47 -9.16 -28.62
C THR A 237 13.16 -8.47 -29.94
N ASN A 238 13.47 -9.12 -31.07
CA ASN A 238 13.10 -8.60 -32.39
C ASN A 238 11.58 -8.34 -32.51
N ALA A 239 10.74 -9.24 -31.97
CA ALA A 239 9.29 -9.05 -31.95
C ALA A 239 8.86 -7.83 -31.12
N GLN A 240 9.51 -7.58 -29.98
CA GLN A 240 9.27 -6.38 -29.17
C GLN A 240 9.67 -5.11 -29.93
N ILE A 241 10.85 -5.10 -30.56
CA ILE A 241 11.34 -3.93 -31.31
C ILE A 241 10.41 -3.61 -32.48
N ARG A 242 9.95 -4.60 -33.24
CA ARG A 242 9.00 -4.39 -34.36
C ARG A 242 7.64 -3.86 -33.93
N SER A 243 7.26 -4.01 -32.67
CA SER A 243 6.00 -3.47 -32.14
C SER A 243 6.10 -1.99 -31.75
N ILE A 244 7.31 -1.44 -31.62
CA ILE A 244 7.52 -0.04 -31.20
C ILE A 244 6.86 0.91 -32.19
N SER A 245 6.04 1.81 -31.66
CA SER A 245 5.11 2.64 -32.43
C SER A 245 5.28 4.14 -32.19
N ASN A 246 6.20 4.57 -31.33
CA ASN A 246 6.51 5.99 -31.07
C ASN A 246 7.96 6.39 -31.41
N TRP A 247 8.73 5.52 -32.05
CA TRP A 247 10.11 5.77 -32.48
C TRP A 247 10.35 5.24 -33.89
N ASP A 248 11.22 5.90 -34.66
CA ASP A 248 11.72 5.36 -35.92
C ASP A 248 12.69 4.20 -35.67
N ILE A 249 12.26 2.99 -36.04
CA ILE A 249 13.06 1.76 -35.92
C ILE A 249 13.73 1.35 -37.24
N SER A 250 13.56 2.12 -38.32
CA SER A 250 14.05 1.75 -39.67
C SER A 250 15.58 1.63 -39.74
N ALA A 251 16.29 2.32 -38.85
CA ALA A 251 17.75 2.26 -38.72
C ALA A 251 18.26 1.03 -37.94
N ILE A 252 17.38 0.20 -37.36
CA ILE A 252 17.76 -0.98 -36.60
C ILE A 252 17.88 -2.19 -37.55
N GLU A 253 19.11 -2.65 -37.77
CA GLU A 253 19.40 -3.82 -38.61
C GLU A 253 19.04 -5.15 -37.93
N GLY A 254 18.75 -6.19 -38.72
CA GLY A 254 18.62 -7.57 -38.22
C GLY A 254 17.28 -7.94 -37.57
N LEU A 255 16.23 -7.14 -37.77
CA LEU A 255 14.87 -7.46 -37.33
C LEU A 255 14.28 -8.61 -38.16
N ASP A 256 14.39 -9.84 -37.66
CA ASP A 256 13.74 -11.03 -38.24
C ASP A 256 12.21 -10.84 -38.33
N THR A 257 11.53 -11.47 -39.28
CA THR A 257 10.07 -11.45 -39.43
C THR A 257 9.36 -12.68 -38.85
N GLY A 258 10.11 -13.72 -38.42
CA GLY A 258 9.54 -14.99 -37.95
C GLY A 258 9.02 -15.01 -36.49
N ASP A 259 9.60 -14.21 -35.60
CA ASP A 259 9.27 -14.26 -34.17
C ASP A 259 7.95 -13.55 -33.85
N SER A 260 7.10 -14.15 -33.01
CA SER A 260 5.85 -13.52 -32.52
C SER A 260 6.04 -12.91 -31.14
N LEU A 261 5.32 -11.81 -30.88
CA LEU A 261 5.33 -11.18 -29.56
C LEU A 261 4.59 -12.07 -28.55
N VAL A 262 5.25 -12.39 -27.44
CA VAL A 262 4.67 -13.18 -26.36
C VAL A 262 3.97 -12.24 -25.39
N ILE A 263 2.65 -12.37 -25.29
CA ILE A 263 1.80 -11.58 -24.38
C ILE A 263 1.22 -12.54 -23.34
N PRO A 264 1.52 -12.39 -22.04
CA PRO A 264 0.87 -13.19 -21.00
C PRO A 264 -0.63 -12.93 -20.97
N ASP A 265 -1.41 -13.95 -20.61
CA ASP A 265 -2.87 -13.81 -20.52
C ASP A 265 -3.27 -12.87 -19.38
N ALA A 266 -4.42 -12.21 -19.54
CA ALA A 266 -5.04 -11.49 -18.44
C ALA A 266 -5.80 -12.46 -17.53
N PRO A 267 -5.90 -12.19 -16.22
CA PRO A 267 -6.78 -12.96 -15.34
C PRO A 267 -8.21 -12.98 -15.87
N ALA A 268 -8.90 -14.09 -15.65
CA ALA A 268 -10.31 -14.20 -16.00
C ALA A 268 -11.11 -13.09 -15.28
N ALA A 269 -11.93 -12.35 -16.04
CA ALA A 269 -12.77 -11.30 -15.49
C ALA A 269 -13.72 -11.89 -14.43
N LYS A 270 -13.80 -11.25 -13.27
CA LYS A 270 -14.79 -11.61 -12.26
C LYS A 270 -16.19 -11.25 -12.78
N THR A 271 -17.17 -12.11 -12.50
CA THR A 271 -18.56 -11.87 -12.87
C THR A 271 -19.22 -10.88 -11.91
N PHE A 272 -19.92 -9.87 -12.43
CA PHE A 272 -20.64 -8.87 -11.64
C PHE A 272 -22.08 -9.32 -11.31
N VAL A 273 -22.18 -10.41 -10.54
CA VAL A 273 -23.47 -11.03 -10.15
C VAL A 273 -23.53 -11.29 -8.65
N THR A 274 -24.73 -11.31 -8.09
CA THR A 274 -24.99 -11.72 -6.70
C THR A 274 -26.00 -12.86 -6.66
N SER A 275 -25.80 -13.75 -5.68
CA SER A 275 -26.71 -14.82 -5.30
C SER A 275 -27.77 -14.38 -4.29
N SER A 276 -27.69 -13.15 -3.78
CA SER A 276 -28.68 -12.58 -2.87
C SER A 276 -29.72 -11.76 -3.64
N PRO A 277 -31.03 -11.97 -3.40
CA PRO A 277 -32.08 -11.15 -4.03
C PRO A 277 -32.19 -9.75 -3.40
N TYR A 278 -31.43 -9.45 -2.34
CA TYR A 278 -31.47 -8.18 -1.64
C TYR A 278 -30.33 -7.27 -2.09
N ASP A 279 -30.67 -6.04 -2.51
CA ASP A 279 -29.70 -5.02 -2.85
C ASP A 279 -29.33 -4.18 -1.61
N VAL A 280 -28.05 -4.26 -1.24
CA VAL A 280 -27.47 -3.56 -0.08
C VAL A 280 -26.90 -2.19 -0.43
N THR A 281 -26.86 -1.82 -1.72
CA THR A 281 -26.24 -0.57 -2.15
C THR A 281 -26.93 0.63 -1.53
N ASN A 282 -26.13 1.55 -0.98
CA ASN A 282 -26.58 2.76 -0.31
C ASN A 282 -27.59 2.58 0.84
N LYS A 283 -27.80 1.36 1.36
CA LYS A 283 -28.70 1.13 2.50
C LYS A 283 -28.07 1.55 3.82
N SER A 284 -28.86 2.22 4.67
CA SER A 284 -28.55 2.50 6.08
C SER A 284 -28.84 1.28 6.96
N ILE A 285 -28.31 1.28 8.19
CA ILE A 285 -28.58 0.22 9.17
C ILE A 285 -30.08 0.16 9.51
N ALA A 286 -30.71 1.33 9.66
CA ALA A 286 -32.12 1.45 9.98
C ALA A 286 -33.03 0.86 8.89
N GLU A 287 -32.73 1.10 7.62
CA GLU A 287 -33.48 0.52 6.49
C GLU A 287 -33.34 -1.01 6.45
N MET A 288 -32.12 -1.53 6.65
CA MET A 288 -31.88 -2.98 6.68
C MET A 288 -32.61 -3.66 7.86
N GLN A 289 -32.60 -3.05 9.04
CA GLN A 289 -33.37 -3.56 10.19
C GLN A 289 -34.88 -3.57 9.91
N LEU A 290 -35.39 -2.50 9.30
CA LEU A 290 -36.81 -2.41 8.94
C LEU A 290 -37.19 -3.46 7.89
N ASP A 291 -36.34 -3.67 6.88
CA ASP A 291 -36.58 -4.67 5.83
C ASP A 291 -36.54 -6.11 6.39
N MET A 292 -35.63 -6.42 7.33
CA MET A 292 -35.63 -7.69 8.05
C MET A 292 -36.90 -7.86 8.91
N THR A 293 -37.31 -6.83 9.64
CA THR A 293 -38.51 -6.85 10.51
C THR A 293 -39.78 -7.06 9.68
N ASN A 294 -39.85 -6.50 8.48
CA ASN A 294 -40.96 -6.67 7.55
C ASN A 294 -40.91 -7.97 6.73
N GLY A 295 -39.91 -8.83 6.97
CA GLY A 295 -39.75 -10.10 6.26
C GLY A 295 -39.36 -9.98 4.79
N LYS A 296 -38.84 -8.81 4.35
CA LYS A 296 -38.36 -8.61 2.97
C LYS A 296 -37.01 -9.26 2.71
N THR A 297 -36.20 -9.40 3.76
CA THR A 297 -34.85 -9.97 3.70
C THR A 297 -34.50 -10.62 5.04
N THR A 298 -33.32 -11.22 5.09
CA THR A 298 -32.73 -11.87 6.27
C THR A 298 -31.30 -11.38 6.46
N SER A 299 -30.73 -11.57 7.65
CA SER A 299 -29.32 -11.27 7.91
C SER A 299 -28.41 -12.08 6.98
N VAL A 300 -28.74 -13.35 6.72
CA VAL A 300 -28.01 -14.20 5.75
C VAL A 300 -28.01 -13.59 4.36
N GLN A 301 -29.16 -13.12 3.86
CA GLN A 301 -29.24 -12.49 2.52
C GLN A 301 -28.47 -11.16 2.45
N ILE A 302 -28.54 -10.33 3.50
CA ILE A 302 -27.76 -9.08 3.57
C ILE A 302 -26.25 -9.41 3.57
N THR A 303 -25.83 -10.36 4.40
CA THR A 303 -24.42 -10.77 4.51
C THR A 303 -23.91 -11.36 3.20
N GLN A 304 -24.69 -12.22 2.54
CA GLN A 304 -24.34 -12.79 1.25
C GLN A 304 -24.19 -11.71 0.17
N ALA A 305 -25.10 -10.72 0.14
CA ALA A 305 -25.00 -9.61 -0.80
C ALA A 305 -23.69 -8.82 -0.64
N TYR A 306 -23.27 -8.55 0.60
CA TYR A 306 -21.99 -7.89 0.87
C TYR A 306 -20.78 -8.76 0.49
N LEU A 307 -20.79 -10.06 0.80
CA LEU A 307 -19.71 -10.98 0.43
C LEU A 307 -19.55 -11.11 -1.09
N ASP A 308 -20.65 -11.15 -1.83
CA ASP A 308 -20.64 -11.17 -3.31
C ASP A 308 -20.01 -9.89 -3.88
N ARG A 309 -20.29 -8.73 -3.26
CA ARG A 309 -19.68 -7.44 -3.63
C ARG A 309 -18.18 -7.40 -3.35
N ILE A 310 -17.73 -7.90 -2.20
CA ILE A 310 -16.30 -8.01 -1.87
C ILE A 310 -15.58 -8.84 -2.95
N LYS A 311 -16.13 -10.02 -3.29
CA LYS A 311 -15.55 -10.89 -4.31
C LYS A 311 -15.49 -10.24 -5.71
N ALA A 312 -16.51 -9.46 -6.07
CA ALA A 312 -16.60 -8.84 -7.39
C ALA A 312 -15.68 -7.61 -7.54
N TYR A 313 -15.54 -6.79 -6.49
CA TYR A 313 -14.91 -5.48 -6.58
C TYR A 313 -13.62 -5.34 -5.76
N ASP A 314 -13.51 -6.00 -4.60
CA ASP A 314 -12.31 -5.93 -3.75
C ASP A 314 -11.17 -6.80 -4.30
N GLU A 315 -11.53 -7.99 -4.83
CA GLU A 315 -10.63 -8.91 -5.56
C GLU A 315 -10.71 -8.77 -7.09
N GLY A 316 -11.54 -7.85 -7.57
CA GLY A 316 -11.83 -7.66 -8.98
C GLY A 316 -10.75 -6.93 -9.75
N GLN A 317 -11.06 -6.56 -10.99
CA GLN A 317 -10.13 -5.81 -11.86
C GLN A 317 -9.69 -4.46 -11.28
N LEU A 318 -10.56 -3.79 -10.50
CA LEU A 318 -10.18 -2.58 -9.77
C LEU A 318 -9.28 -2.90 -8.57
N GLY A 319 -9.44 -4.06 -7.93
CA GLY A 319 -8.66 -4.46 -6.75
C GLY A 319 -8.66 -3.38 -5.67
N PHE A 320 -9.81 -3.10 -5.05
CA PHE A 320 -9.85 -2.05 -4.02
C PHE A 320 -9.02 -2.39 -2.78
N HIS A 321 -8.80 -3.68 -2.51
CA HIS A 321 -7.94 -4.19 -1.44
C HIS A 321 -8.28 -3.64 -0.06
N ALA A 322 -9.59 -3.51 0.21
CA ALA A 322 -10.16 -3.02 1.44
C ALA A 322 -10.07 -4.05 2.57
N PHE A 323 -10.08 -5.36 2.28
CA PHE A 323 -10.01 -6.43 3.28
C PHE A 323 -8.67 -7.18 3.26
N LEU A 324 -8.02 -7.32 4.42
CA LEU A 324 -6.91 -8.27 4.61
C LEU A 324 -7.43 -9.69 4.88
N HIS A 325 -8.61 -9.79 5.49
CA HIS A 325 -9.23 -11.07 5.83
C HIS A 325 -10.75 -10.94 5.79
N VAL A 326 -11.42 -11.80 5.03
CA VAL A 326 -12.89 -11.91 5.04
C VAL A 326 -13.27 -13.07 5.97
N SER A 327 -14.26 -12.86 6.83
CA SER A 327 -14.62 -13.85 7.85
C SER A 327 -15.26 -15.08 7.23
N GLU A 328 -14.65 -16.24 7.45
CA GLU A 328 -15.19 -17.55 7.05
C GLU A 328 -16.51 -17.89 7.78
N THR A 329 -16.79 -17.24 8.91
CA THR A 329 -17.98 -17.52 9.74
C THR A 329 -19.08 -16.47 9.59
N ALA A 330 -18.92 -15.46 8.71
CA ALA A 330 -19.88 -14.36 8.57
C ALA A 330 -21.32 -14.84 8.35
N LEU A 331 -21.54 -15.81 7.45
CA LEU A 331 -22.87 -16.37 7.19
C LEU A 331 -23.42 -17.18 8.37
N ALA A 332 -22.57 -17.84 9.15
CA ALA A 332 -22.98 -18.55 10.35
C ALA A 332 -23.41 -17.57 11.46
N GLN A 333 -22.68 -16.47 11.63
CA GLN A 333 -23.06 -15.37 12.53
C GLN A 333 -24.41 -14.77 12.12
N ALA A 334 -24.60 -14.53 10.82
CA ALA A 334 -25.84 -14.01 10.26
C ALA A 334 -27.04 -14.94 10.52
N LYS A 335 -26.85 -16.25 10.30
CA LYS A 335 -27.88 -17.26 10.58
C LYS A 335 -28.25 -17.30 12.06
N ALA A 336 -27.28 -17.17 12.96
CA ALA A 336 -27.54 -17.11 14.40
C ALA A 336 -28.35 -15.85 14.78
N ALA A 337 -28.10 -14.71 14.12
CA ALA A 337 -28.89 -13.50 14.32
C ALA A 337 -30.33 -13.64 13.81
N ASP A 338 -30.54 -14.30 12.66
CA ASP A 338 -31.88 -14.62 12.16
C ASP A 338 -32.64 -15.55 13.12
N ASP A 339 -31.96 -16.57 13.69
CA ASP A 339 -32.55 -17.47 14.68
C ASP A 339 -32.91 -16.75 15.98
N ALA A 340 -32.04 -15.86 16.47
CA ALA A 340 -32.32 -15.04 17.64
C ALA A 340 -33.51 -14.11 17.39
N ARG A 341 -33.61 -13.51 16.20
CA ARG A 341 -34.74 -12.66 15.81
C ARG A 341 -36.05 -13.46 15.77
N ALA A 342 -36.03 -14.68 15.25
CA ALA A 342 -37.18 -15.58 15.26
C ALA A 342 -37.62 -15.96 16.70
N GLN A 343 -36.70 -15.95 17.66
CA GLN A 343 -36.97 -16.14 19.09
C GLN A 343 -37.37 -14.84 19.82
N GLY A 344 -37.48 -13.72 19.11
CA GLY A 344 -37.94 -12.44 19.65
C GLY A 344 -36.84 -11.45 20.04
N ALA A 345 -35.56 -11.75 19.76
CA ALA A 345 -34.48 -10.78 19.96
C ALA A 345 -34.66 -9.57 19.04
N GLN A 346 -34.32 -8.38 19.56
CA GLN A 346 -34.38 -7.11 18.86
C GLN A 346 -33.10 -6.32 19.12
N GLY A 347 -32.76 -5.42 18.21
CA GLY A 347 -31.60 -4.54 18.35
C GLY A 347 -31.19 -3.94 17.01
N ASP A 348 -30.68 -2.71 17.03
CA ASP A 348 -30.31 -1.98 15.81
C ASP A 348 -29.18 -2.68 15.03
N LEU A 349 -28.31 -3.42 15.71
CA LEU A 349 -27.17 -4.13 15.11
C LEU A 349 -27.40 -5.63 14.91
N LEU A 350 -28.53 -6.18 15.36
CA LEU A 350 -28.80 -7.62 15.26
C LEU A 350 -28.80 -8.06 13.78
N GLY A 351 -27.82 -8.86 13.38
CA GLY A 351 -27.67 -9.37 12.03
C GLY A 351 -27.08 -8.39 11.02
N ILE A 352 -26.51 -7.26 11.45
CA ILE A 352 -25.93 -6.25 10.57
C ILE A 352 -24.44 -6.51 10.34
N PRO A 353 -23.95 -6.61 9.09
CA PRO A 353 -22.54 -6.81 8.80
C PRO A 353 -21.68 -5.55 9.03
N ILE A 354 -20.68 -5.68 9.89
CA ILE A 354 -19.73 -4.64 10.30
C ILE A 354 -18.31 -5.05 9.94
N ALA A 355 -17.56 -4.15 9.29
CA ALA A 355 -16.15 -4.34 8.98
C ALA A 355 -15.26 -3.78 10.11
N ILE A 356 -14.14 -4.43 10.41
CA ILE A 356 -13.29 -4.07 11.55
C ILE A 356 -11.86 -3.83 11.05
N LYS A 357 -11.25 -2.68 11.36
CA LYS A 357 -9.84 -2.44 11.02
C LYS A 357 -8.92 -3.50 11.61
N ASP A 358 -7.88 -3.91 10.87
CA ASP A 358 -6.95 -4.99 11.27
C ASP A 358 -5.97 -4.62 12.42
N ILE A 359 -6.39 -3.72 13.30
CA ILE A 359 -5.72 -3.44 14.57
C ILE A 359 -6.56 -3.85 15.77
N TYR A 360 -7.83 -4.22 15.56
CA TYR A 360 -8.71 -4.68 16.64
C TYR A 360 -8.60 -6.19 16.77
N ASP A 361 -8.41 -6.66 17.99
CA ASP A 361 -8.42 -8.08 18.31
C ASP A 361 -9.77 -8.74 18.02
N THR A 362 -9.68 -9.92 17.43
CA THR A 362 -10.79 -10.80 17.15
C THR A 362 -10.37 -12.20 17.53
N LYS A 363 -11.14 -12.89 18.36
CA LYS A 363 -10.77 -14.25 18.81
C LYS A 363 -10.82 -15.30 17.68
N ASP A 364 -11.51 -14.98 16.59
CA ASP A 364 -11.78 -15.90 15.48
C ASP A 364 -11.00 -15.59 14.20
N MET A 365 -10.38 -14.40 14.08
CA MET A 365 -9.59 -13.99 12.91
C MET A 365 -8.23 -13.39 13.34
N PRO A 366 -7.22 -13.33 12.45
CA PRO A 366 -5.95 -12.68 12.74
C PRO A 366 -6.09 -11.18 13.06
N THR A 367 -5.12 -10.64 13.79
CA THR A 367 -4.93 -9.19 13.95
C THR A 367 -3.47 -8.87 13.66
N THR A 368 -3.16 -8.35 12.49
CA THR A 368 -1.75 -8.23 12.07
C THR A 368 -1.21 -6.81 12.13
N GLY A 369 -2.09 -5.83 12.35
CA GLY A 369 -1.75 -4.42 12.20
C GLY A 369 -1.38 -4.06 10.76
N GLY A 370 -1.78 -4.88 9.77
CA GLY A 370 -1.26 -4.79 8.41
C GLY A 370 0.23 -5.11 8.28
N SER A 371 0.85 -5.83 9.24
CA SER A 371 2.26 -6.20 9.17
C SER A 371 2.49 -7.70 9.07
N LYS A 372 3.40 -8.11 8.17
CA LYS A 372 3.89 -9.49 8.10
C LYS A 372 4.70 -9.89 9.34
N ALA A 373 5.15 -8.95 10.16
CA ALA A 373 5.75 -9.26 11.46
C ALA A 373 4.78 -10.05 12.36
N LEU A 374 3.48 -9.75 12.29
CA LEU A 374 2.43 -10.44 13.04
C LEU A 374 1.66 -11.44 12.17
N GLU A 375 2.24 -11.93 11.08
CA GLU A 375 1.66 -13.00 10.28
C GLU A 375 1.45 -14.26 11.13
N GLY A 376 0.21 -14.75 11.17
CA GLY A 376 -0.18 -15.89 12.00
C GLY A 376 -0.54 -15.53 13.46
N TRP A 377 -0.36 -14.27 13.89
CA TRP A 377 -0.87 -13.83 15.19
C TRP A 377 -2.41 -13.83 15.18
N LYS A 378 -2.98 -14.62 16.10
CA LYS A 378 -4.42 -14.70 16.32
C LYS A 378 -4.68 -14.49 17.83
N PRO A 379 -5.30 -13.36 18.21
CA PRO A 379 -5.68 -13.10 19.60
C PRO A 379 -6.61 -14.18 20.16
N ASP A 380 -6.55 -14.38 21.48
CA ASP A 380 -7.41 -15.30 22.23
C ASP A 380 -8.74 -14.67 22.66
N SER A 381 -8.86 -13.34 22.59
CA SER A 381 -10.06 -12.58 22.92
C SER A 381 -10.41 -11.54 21.85
N ASP A 382 -11.66 -11.07 21.87
CA ASP A 382 -12.07 -9.91 21.10
C ASP A 382 -11.59 -8.62 21.80
N ALA A 383 -11.27 -7.58 21.04
CA ALA A 383 -11.14 -6.22 21.57
C ALA A 383 -12.45 -5.79 22.25
N PHE A 384 -12.39 -4.89 23.24
CA PHE A 384 -13.58 -4.48 23.99
C PHE A 384 -14.73 -4.05 23.09
N GLN A 385 -14.46 -3.19 22.11
CA GLN A 385 -15.48 -2.72 21.17
C GLN A 385 -16.00 -3.82 20.24
N VAL A 386 -15.17 -4.78 19.84
CA VAL A 386 -15.61 -5.93 19.02
C VAL A 386 -16.52 -6.85 19.83
N ALA A 387 -16.18 -7.11 21.10
CA ALA A 387 -17.04 -7.88 22.01
C ALA A 387 -18.42 -7.21 22.15
N LYS A 388 -18.45 -5.89 22.35
CA LYS A 388 -19.70 -5.12 22.42
C LYS A 388 -20.54 -5.16 21.15
N LEU A 389 -19.90 -5.10 19.98
CA LEU A 389 -20.61 -5.25 18.70
C LEU A 389 -21.23 -6.66 18.56
N ARG A 390 -20.50 -7.71 18.97
CA ARG A 390 -21.03 -9.08 18.98
C ARG A 390 -22.17 -9.26 19.99
N GLU A 391 -22.06 -8.67 21.18
CA GLU A 391 -23.14 -8.62 22.19
C GLU A 391 -24.41 -7.97 21.63
N ALA A 392 -24.25 -6.91 20.82
CA ALA A 392 -25.35 -6.25 20.10
C ALA A 392 -25.91 -7.05 18.90
N GLY A 393 -25.34 -8.23 18.62
CA GLY A 393 -25.77 -9.13 17.55
C GLY A 393 -25.20 -8.81 16.16
N ALA A 394 -24.19 -7.95 16.06
CA ALA A 394 -23.55 -7.62 14.78
C ALA A 394 -22.82 -8.83 14.18
N VAL A 395 -22.83 -8.91 12.85
CA VAL A 395 -22.02 -9.87 12.08
C VAL A 395 -20.68 -9.22 11.79
N ILE A 396 -19.60 -9.78 12.30
CA ILE A 396 -18.25 -9.27 11.99
C ILE A 396 -17.82 -9.87 10.65
N ILE A 397 -17.89 -9.08 9.57
CA ILE A 397 -17.73 -9.58 8.20
C ILE A 397 -16.26 -9.80 7.81
N GLY A 398 -15.31 -9.13 8.46
CA GLY A 398 -13.89 -9.28 8.18
C GLY A 398 -13.00 -8.19 8.78
N LYS A 399 -11.69 -8.31 8.51
CA LYS A 399 -10.63 -7.40 8.91
C LYS A 399 -10.21 -6.52 7.72
N THR A 400 -10.37 -5.21 7.84
CA THR A 400 -10.01 -4.27 6.77
C THR A 400 -8.53 -3.94 6.78
N ASN A 401 -7.96 -3.76 5.59
CA ASN A 401 -6.60 -3.27 5.40
C ASN A 401 -6.39 -1.90 6.06
N THR A 402 -5.13 -1.63 6.39
CA THR A 402 -4.70 -0.44 7.14
C THR A 402 -3.30 -0.05 6.71
N SER A 403 -2.92 1.22 6.91
CA SER A 403 -1.49 1.52 6.99
C SER A 403 -0.86 0.66 8.08
N GLU A 404 0.27 0.03 7.78
CA GLU A 404 0.97 -0.85 8.72
C GLU A 404 1.21 -0.14 10.07
N PHE A 405 0.77 -0.80 11.15
CA PHE A 405 0.72 -0.31 12.54
C PHE A 405 0.08 1.07 12.70
N ALA A 406 -0.89 1.38 11.83
CA ALA A 406 -1.58 2.66 11.78
C ALA A 406 -0.66 3.89 11.58
N ASN A 407 0.54 3.69 11.02
CA ASN A 407 1.63 4.66 11.10
C ASN A 407 1.57 5.79 10.03
N SER A 408 0.81 5.62 8.94
CA SER A 408 0.62 6.66 7.92
C SER A 408 -0.81 7.20 7.89
N GLY A 409 -0.92 8.54 7.84
CA GLY A 409 -2.16 9.25 7.52
C GLY A 409 -2.45 9.34 6.03
N SER A 410 -1.44 9.06 5.20
CA SER A 410 -1.45 9.41 3.79
C SER A 410 -1.85 8.28 2.87
N PHE A 411 -1.60 7.05 3.28
CA PHE A 411 -1.85 5.85 2.50
C PHE A 411 -2.23 4.71 3.44
N SER A 412 -3.02 3.75 2.95
CA SER A 412 -3.27 2.48 3.63
C SER A 412 -2.51 1.35 2.95
N GLU A 413 -1.18 1.44 3.07
CA GLU A 413 -0.18 0.46 2.67
C GLU A 413 0.10 -0.54 3.81
N SER A 414 -0.07 -1.82 3.56
CA SER A 414 0.29 -2.91 4.49
C SER A 414 1.43 -3.77 3.95
N GLY A 415 1.91 -4.73 4.75
CA GLY A 415 2.88 -5.74 4.33
C GLY A 415 2.41 -6.65 3.19
N TRP A 416 1.13 -6.58 2.79
CA TRP A 416 0.55 -7.38 1.71
C TRP A 416 0.09 -6.55 0.52
N MET A 417 -0.57 -5.41 0.72
CA MET A 417 -1.22 -4.69 -0.37
C MET A 417 -1.54 -3.23 -0.04
N GLN A 418 -1.77 -2.45 -1.09
CA GLN A 418 -2.24 -1.06 -1.03
C GLN A 418 -3.76 -1.01 -1.20
N THR A 419 -4.45 -0.26 -0.33
CA THR A 419 -5.90 0.03 -0.51
C THR A 419 -6.12 1.17 -1.51
N TRP A 420 -7.07 1.03 -2.43
CA TRP A 420 -7.44 2.03 -3.45
C TRP A 420 -8.78 2.70 -3.18
N ASN A 421 -8.91 3.99 -3.52
CA ASN A 421 -10.11 4.77 -3.21
C ASN A 421 -11.33 4.34 -4.05
N ALA A 422 -12.48 4.15 -3.40
CA ALA A 422 -13.72 3.70 -4.05
C ALA A 422 -14.42 4.77 -4.90
N LEU A 423 -14.27 6.06 -4.58
CA LEU A 423 -14.84 7.16 -5.36
C LEU A 423 -13.92 7.56 -6.52
N TYR A 424 -12.61 7.45 -6.31
CA TYR A 424 -11.58 7.91 -7.24
C TYR A 424 -10.51 6.81 -7.42
N PRO A 425 -10.70 5.83 -8.31
CA PRO A 425 -9.91 4.58 -8.35
C PRO A 425 -8.40 4.69 -8.54
N SER A 426 -7.91 5.87 -8.95
CA SER A 426 -6.47 6.16 -9.10
C SER A 426 -5.85 6.84 -7.88
N LYS A 427 -6.67 7.24 -6.90
CA LYS A 427 -6.29 8.10 -5.78
C LYS A 427 -6.04 7.33 -4.49
N THR A 428 -5.37 8.01 -3.56
CA THR A 428 -5.18 7.47 -2.21
C THR A 428 -6.50 7.25 -1.49
N SER A 429 -6.60 6.12 -0.79
CA SER A 429 -7.65 5.85 0.21
C SER A 429 -7.40 6.58 1.53
N PHE A 430 -6.29 7.32 1.62
CA PHE A 430 -5.73 7.89 2.84
C PHE A 430 -5.46 6.82 3.89
N GLY A 431 -5.01 7.25 5.06
CA GLY A 431 -4.60 6.34 6.10
C GLY A 431 -4.90 6.84 7.50
N SER A 432 -4.82 5.96 8.48
CA SER A 432 -4.55 4.54 8.33
C SER A 432 -5.80 3.68 8.16
N SER A 433 -7.01 4.25 8.29
CA SER A 433 -8.28 3.49 8.18
C SER A 433 -8.86 3.46 6.75
N GLY A 434 -8.00 3.44 5.72
CA GLY A 434 -8.42 3.48 4.33
C GLY A 434 -9.27 2.27 3.94
N GLY A 435 -8.88 1.05 4.36
CA GLY A 435 -9.69 -0.15 4.10
C GLY A 435 -11.08 -0.07 4.73
N SER A 436 -11.19 0.50 5.94
CA SER A 436 -12.48 0.73 6.60
C SER A 436 -13.35 1.70 5.81
N ALA A 437 -12.81 2.85 5.37
CA ALA A 437 -13.57 3.81 4.58
C ALA A 437 -13.98 3.26 3.20
N VAL A 438 -13.06 2.58 2.50
CA VAL A 438 -13.32 1.97 1.19
C VAL A 438 -14.39 0.88 1.30
N SER A 439 -14.37 0.07 2.37
CA SER A 439 -15.40 -0.95 2.61
C SER A 439 -16.82 -0.35 2.70
N ILE A 440 -16.97 0.88 3.17
CA ILE A 440 -18.29 1.53 3.29
C ILE A 440 -18.65 2.31 2.03
N ALA A 441 -17.69 2.99 1.41
CA ALA A 441 -17.91 3.71 0.16
C ALA A 441 -18.25 2.78 -1.01
N ALA A 442 -17.73 1.55 -1.01
CA ALA A 442 -18.06 0.52 -2.00
C ALA A 442 -19.22 -0.41 -1.57
N ASP A 443 -19.92 -0.12 -0.47
CA ASP A 443 -20.99 -0.96 0.07
C ASP A 443 -20.56 -2.43 0.24
N PHE A 444 -19.45 -2.69 0.93
CA PHE A 444 -18.96 -4.02 1.37
C PHE A 444 -19.35 -4.35 2.81
N ALA A 445 -19.81 -3.35 3.57
CA ALA A 445 -20.40 -3.51 4.89
C ALA A 445 -21.36 -2.36 5.18
N ALA A 446 -22.15 -2.47 6.24
CA ALA A 446 -23.11 -1.44 6.66
C ALA A 446 -22.40 -0.24 7.32
N ALA A 447 -21.45 -0.54 8.21
CA ALA A 447 -20.56 0.41 8.88
C ALA A 447 -19.23 -0.28 9.20
N ALA A 448 -18.21 0.50 9.56
CA ALA A 448 -16.89 0.00 9.88
C ALA A 448 -16.31 0.64 11.14
N MET A 449 -15.42 -0.09 11.82
CA MET A 449 -14.58 0.45 12.89
C MET A 449 -13.22 0.84 12.34
N GLY A 450 -12.80 2.09 12.55
CA GLY A 450 -11.48 2.61 12.24
C GLY A 450 -10.82 3.24 13.48
N SER A 451 -9.65 3.87 13.33
CA SER A 451 -8.98 4.53 14.47
C SER A 451 -8.27 5.83 14.09
N GLN A 452 -8.04 6.70 15.06
CA GLN A 452 -7.36 7.97 14.91
C GLN A 452 -6.34 8.22 16.02
N THR A 453 -5.07 8.34 15.64
CA THR A 453 -4.00 8.91 16.47
C THR A 453 -3.66 10.33 16.02
N GLY A 454 -3.62 10.55 14.70
CA GLY A 454 -3.49 11.87 14.09
C GLY A 454 -4.76 12.19 13.32
N VAL A 455 -4.81 11.67 12.08
CA VAL A 455 -5.80 12.00 11.06
C VAL A 455 -6.66 10.81 10.62
N SER A 456 -6.38 9.65 11.20
CA SER A 456 -6.70 8.34 10.61
C SER A 456 -8.17 7.92 10.60
N LEU A 457 -9.08 8.70 11.18
CA LEU A 457 -10.51 8.58 10.93
C LEU A 457 -10.97 9.62 9.90
N TYR A 458 -10.70 10.90 10.12
CA TYR A 458 -11.28 11.95 9.28
C TYR A 458 -10.71 11.99 7.85
N ALA A 459 -9.42 11.69 7.65
CA ALA A 459 -8.80 11.74 6.33
C ALA A 459 -9.41 10.68 5.38
N PRO A 460 -9.40 9.37 5.72
CA PRO A 460 -10.04 8.37 4.87
C PRO A 460 -11.55 8.58 4.74
N THR A 461 -12.21 9.11 5.78
CA THR A 461 -13.64 9.45 5.73
C THR A 461 -13.93 10.59 4.75
N THR A 462 -13.12 11.65 4.75
CA THR A 462 -13.27 12.79 3.83
C THR A 462 -13.05 12.36 2.40
N GLY A 463 -11.99 11.58 2.12
CA GLY A 463 -11.68 11.08 0.79
C GLY A 463 -12.67 10.03 0.25
N ALA A 464 -13.52 9.49 1.11
CA ALA A 464 -14.55 8.51 0.77
C ALA A 464 -15.98 9.10 0.84
N SER A 465 -16.13 10.40 1.11
CA SER A 465 -17.43 11.09 1.30
C SER A 465 -18.32 10.41 2.36
N LEU A 466 -17.73 10.00 3.48
CA LEU A 466 -18.41 9.32 4.58
C LEU A 466 -18.54 10.21 5.82
N LYS A 467 -19.10 9.66 6.90
CA LYS A 467 -19.09 10.28 8.22
C LYS A 467 -18.32 9.43 9.20
N SER A 468 -17.68 10.08 10.16
CA SER A 468 -16.99 9.41 11.26
C SER A 468 -17.16 10.21 12.53
N PHE A 469 -17.08 9.52 13.67
CA PHE A 469 -17.08 10.17 14.97
C PHE A 469 -15.85 9.77 15.78
N ARG A 470 -15.10 10.77 16.23
CA ARG A 470 -14.14 10.64 17.33
C ARG A 470 -14.80 11.23 18.56
N GLY A 471 -14.87 10.48 19.65
CA GLY A 471 -15.30 10.99 20.96
C GLY A 471 -14.13 11.60 21.75
N THR A 472 -14.46 12.19 22.89
CA THR A 472 -13.48 12.64 23.88
C THR A 472 -12.60 11.47 24.32
N ASP A 473 -11.29 11.66 24.50
CA ASP A 473 -10.43 10.58 25.01
C ASP A 473 -10.94 10.12 26.39
N GLY A 474 -11.21 8.82 26.51
CA GLY A 474 -11.89 8.20 27.64
C GLY A 474 -13.36 7.85 27.39
N MET A 475 -13.96 8.25 26.27
CA MET A 475 -15.36 7.90 25.92
C MET A 475 -15.52 6.44 25.43
N ALA A 476 -14.48 5.89 24.79
CA ALA A 476 -14.47 4.54 24.25
C ALA A 476 -13.13 3.86 24.55
N SER A 477 -13.20 2.57 24.90
CA SER A 477 -12.01 1.77 25.25
C SER A 477 -11.15 1.44 24.03
N THR A 478 -9.84 1.38 24.25
CA THR A 478 -8.84 0.88 23.28
C THR A 478 -8.25 -0.48 23.68
N THR A 479 -8.81 -1.16 24.69
CA THR A 479 -8.38 -2.52 25.08
C THR A 479 -8.52 -3.50 23.91
N GLY A 480 -7.44 -4.22 23.61
CA GLY A 480 -7.33 -5.13 22.46
C GLY A 480 -7.21 -4.41 21.11
N VAL A 481 -6.82 -3.14 21.09
CA VAL A 481 -6.49 -2.41 19.85
C VAL A 481 -4.98 -2.20 19.79
N LEU A 482 -4.33 -2.62 18.71
CA LEU A 482 -2.90 -2.39 18.50
C LEU A 482 -2.59 -0.89 18.59
N PRO A 483 -1.61 -0.50 19.41
CA PRO A 483 -1.39 0.90 19.77
C PRO A 483 -0.44 1.60 18.79
N LEU A 484 -0.58 2.93 18.70
CA LEU A 484 0.44 3.81 18.13
C LEU A 484 0.95 4.81 19.17
N THR A 485 0.03 5.52 19.84
CA THR A 485 0.33 6.45 20.93
C THR A 485 -0.77 6.34 22.00
N TRP A 486 -0.49 5.54 23.02
CA TRP A 486 -1.37 5.38 24.17
C TRP A 486 -1.80 6.72 24.76
N GLY A 487 -3.09 6.87 25.08
CA GLY A 487 -3.72 8.09 25.58
C GLY A 487 -4.02 9.19 24.55
N GLN A 488 -3.66 8.97 23.29
CA GLN A 488 -4.05 9.79 22.15
C GLN A 488 -4.84 8.99 21.10
N ASP A 489 -4.61 7.67 21.03
CA ASP A 489 -5.35 6.76 20.15
C ASP A 489 -6.86 6.75 20.50
N TYR A 490 -7.70 6.82 19.47
CA TYR A 490 -9.15 6.65 19.59
C TYR A 490 -9.65 5.65 18.56
N ALA A 491 -10.44 4.68 19.00
CA ALA A 491 -11.10 3.68 18.18
C ALA A 491 -12.57 4.11 17.96
N GLY A 492 -12.98 4.32 16.69
CA GLY A 492 -14.25 4.98 16.38
C GLY A 492 -14.90 4.52 15.06
N PRO A 493 -16.22 4.76 14.91
CA PRO A 493 -16.97 4.30 13.76
C PRO A 493 -16.83 5.19 12.52
N ILE A 494 -16.95 4.57 11.36
CA ILE A 494 -17.12 5.18 10.03
C ILE A 494 -18.41 4.62 9.42
N ALA A 495 -19.29 5.50 8.92
CA ALA A 495 -20.59 5.09 8.37
C ALA A 495 -21.11 6.04 7.28
N LYS A 496 -22.21 5.63 6.63
CA LYS A 496 -22.87 6.38 5.55
C LYS A 496 -23.71 7.54 6.06
N THR A 497 -24.28 7.40 7.26
CA THR A 497 -25.14 8.40 7.91
C THR A 497 -24.68 8.69 9.34
N VAL A 498 -25.00 9.87 9.87
CA VAL A 498 -24.75 10.19 11.29
C VAL A 498 -25.64 9.33 12.21
N THR A 499 -26.80 8.89 11.73
CA THR A 499 -27.66 7.94 12.45
C THR A 499 -26.97 6.58 12.64
N ASP A 500 -26.29 6.07 11.60
CA ASP A 500 -25.52 4.84 11.70
C ASP A 500 -24.32 5.00 12.66
N LEU A 501 -23.69 6.17 12.73
CA LEU A 501 -22.68 6.46 13.75
C LEU A 501 -23.27 6.37 15.16
N ALA A 502 -24.44 6.95 15.42
CA ALA A 502 -25.11 6.87 16.71
C ALA A 502 -25.42 5.42 17.12
N ILE A 503 -25.89 4.59 16.17
CA ILE A 503 -26.13 3.16 16.38
C ILE A 503 -24.83 2.43 16.79
N MET A 504 -23.73 2.72 16.11
CA MET A 504 -22.43 2.12 16.44
C MET A 504 -21.93 2.57 17.83
N LEU A 505 -22.02 3.87 18.13
CA LEU A 505 -21.60 4.45 19.42
C LEU A 505 -22.40 3.90 20.60
N ASN A 506 -23.69 3.57 20.39
CA ASN A 506 -24.51 2.91 21.41
C ASN A 506 -23.87 1.62 21.92
N ALA A 507 -23.30 0.82 21.02
CA ALA A 507 -22.61 -0.41 21.38
C ALA A 507 -21.19 -0.16 21.93
N THR A 508 -20.42 0.73 21.31
CA THR A 508 -18.95 0.76 21.51
C THR A 508 -18.42 1.74 22.55
N THR A 509 -19.23 2.70 23.02
CA THR A 509 -18.81 3.66 24.05
C THR A 509 -19.16 3.16 25.45
N GLY A 510 -18.47 3.66 26.49
CA GLY A 510 -18.72 3.28 27.88
C GLY A 510 -17.46 2.80 28.60
N THR A 511 -17.62 2.51 29.89
CA THR A 511 -16.50 2.20 30.78
C THR A 511 -16.02 0.77 30.59
N ASP A 512 -14.73 0.63 30.31
CA ASP A 512 -13.99 -0.63 30.35
C ASP A 512 -13.09 -0.64 31.60
N PRO A 513 -13.32 -1.54 32.57
CA PRO A 513 -12.49 -1.66 33.76
C PRO A 513 -10.99 -1.88 33.48
N GLN A 514 -10.61 -2.35 32.28
CA GLN A 514 -9.22 -2.56 31.88
C GLN A 514 -8.56 -1.32 31.24
N ASP A 515 -9.35 -0.33 30.82
CA ASP A 515 -8.86 0.92 30.23
C ASP A 515 -8.95 2.08 31.23
N ILE A 516 -7.80 2.45 31.80
CA ILE A 516 -7.67 3.53 32.79
C ILE A 516 -8.26 4.87 32.31
N PHE A 517 -8.25 5.16 31.00
CA PHE A 517 -8.83 6.41 30.50
C PHE A 517 -10.34 6.41 30.62
N THR A 518 -11.01 5.29 30.34
CA THR A 518 -12.47 5.19 30.46
C THR A 518 -12.93 5.14 31.91
N VAL A 519 -12.14 4.52 32.79
CA VAL A 519 -12.38 4.51 34.24
C VAL A 519 -12.20 5.91 34.83
N THR A 520 -11.09 6.59 34.51
CA THR A 520 -10.81 7.93 35.04
C THR A 520 -11.81 8.96 34.54
N ALA A 521 -12.29 8.82 33.30
CA ALA A 521 -13.30 9.68 32.72
C ALA A 521 -14.72 9.44 33.26
N ASP A 522 -14.96 8.28 33.87
CA ASP A 522 -16.30 7.80 34.21
C ASP A 522 -17.24 7.77 32.98
N ALA A 523 -16.78 7.08 31.93
CA ALA A 523 -17.37 7.14 30.59
C ALA A 523 -18.89 6.85 30.58
N ASP A 524 -19.36 5.88 31.37
CA ASP A 524 -20.79 5.53 31.45
C ASP A 524 -21.68 6.69 31.92
N HIS A 525 -21.20 7.53 32.84
CA HIS A 525 -21.94 8.73 33.29
C HIS A 525 -21.77 9.93 32.35
N LYS A 526 -20.81 9.89 31.43
CA LYS A 526 -20.53 10.95 30.45
C LYS A 526 -21.21 10.75 29.11
N ARG A 527 -21.41 9.50 28.68
CA ARG A 527 -22.16 9.19 27.46
C ARG A 527 -23.67 9.40 27.67
N PRO A 528 -24.44 9.69 26.61
CA PRO A 528 -25.89 9.56 26.67
C PRO A 528 -26.28 8.09 26.86
N GLU A 529 -27.46 7.85 27.45
CA GLU A 529 -28.07 6.51 27.51
C GLU A 529 -28.21 5.94 26.09
N ASN A 530 -28.70 6.78 25.16
CA ASN A 530 -28.86 6.44 23.76
C ASN A 530 -28.39 7.59 22.86
N TRP A 531 -27.34 7.36 22.08
CA TRP A 531 -26.77 8.34 21.15
C TRP A 531 -27.73 8.79 20.05
N LYS A 532 -28.81 8.03 19.76
CA LYS A 532 -29.82 8.46 18.78
C LYS A 532 -30.65 9.65 19.29
N GLU A 533 -30.69 9.88 20.60
CA GLU A 533 -31.46 10.98 21.20
C GLU A 533 -30.84 12.35 20.93
N SER A 534 -29.56 12.40 20.58
CA SER A 534 -28.91 13.65 20.19
C SER A 534 -29.13 14.03 18.72
N LEU A 535 -29.81 13.20 17.93
CA LEU A 535 -30.03 13.43 16.50
C LEU A 535 -31.21 14.39 16.28
N ASP A 536 -30.93 15.68 16.41
CA ASP A 536 -31.89 16.76 16.18
C ASP A 536 -31.48 17.59 14.95
N ALA A 537 -32.36 17.68 13.94
CA ALA A 537 -32.13 18.50 12.75
C ALA A 537 -32.02 20.01 13.08
N GLY A 538 -32.52 20.43 14.24
CA GLY A 538 -32.38 21.79 14.78
C GLY A 538 -31.14 22.03 15.65
N ALA A 539 -30.23 21.06 15.80
CA ALA A 539 -29.11 21.14 16.75
C ALA A 539 -28.13 22.30 16.50
N LEU A 540 -28.08 22.84 15.28
CA LEU A 540 -27.26 24.00 14.91
C LEU A 540 -27.97 25.35 15.13
N LYS A 541 -29.27 25.38 15.41
CA LYS A 541 -30.04 26.62 15.55
C LYS A 541 -29.54 27.44 16.75
N GLY A 542 -29.07 28.65 16.45
CA GLY A 542 -28.53 29.58 17.43
C GLY A 542 -27.15 29.20 17.97
N LYS A 543 -26.48 28.21 17.38
CA LYS A 543 -25.10 27.84 17.74
C LYS A 543 -24.10 28.78 17.10
N LYS A 544 -23.04 29.09 17.83
CA LYS A 544 -21.89 29.88 17.33
C LYS A 544 -20.76 28.94 16.94
N ILE A 545 -20.40 28.92 15.67
CA ILE A 545 -19.35 28.04 15.13
C ILE A 545 -18.12 28.89 14.81
N GLY A 546 -17.05 28.65 15.55
CA GLY A 546 -15.77 29.32 15.38
C GLY A 546 -15.00 28.82 14.16
N TYR A 547 -14.26 29.68 13.48
CA TYR A 547 -13.27 29.28 12.46
C TYR A 547 -12.04 30.18 12.51
N ILE A 548 -10.88 29.61 12.15
CA ILE A 548 -9.62 30.36 12.00
C ILE A 548 -9.33 30.44 10.50
N PRO A 549 -9.33 31.63 9.86
CA PRO A 549 -9.15 31.78 8.42
C PRO A 549 -7.92 31.07 7.87
N GLU A 550 -6.79 31.14 8.57
CA GLU A 550 -5.51 30.58 8.15
C GLU A 550 -5.50 29.05 8.15
N SER A 551 -6.36 28.39 8.94
CA SER A 551 -6.49 26.93 8.96
C SER A 551 -7.15 26.35 7.70
N PHE A 552 -7.60 27.22 6.78
CA PHE A 552 -8.16 26.83 5.48
C PHE A 552 -7.22 27.16 4.32
N VAL A 553 -5.98 27.60 4.59
CA VAL A 553 -5.01 27.97 3.55
C VAL A 553 -3.91 26.92 3.51
N SER A 554 -3.78 26.24 2.38
CA SER A 554 -2.70 25.29 2.17
C SER A 554 -1.38 26.03 1.88
N SER A 555 -0.32 25.64 2.58
CA SER A 555 1.04 26.06 2.25
C SER A 555 1.66 25.25 1.10
N TYR A 556 0.94 24.25 0.60
CA TYR A 556 1.46 23.24 -0.32
C TYR A 556 0.76 23.24 -1.67
N ALA A 557 -0.47 23.72 -1.76
CA ALA A 557 -1.25 23.72 -2.99
C ALA A 557 -2.07 25.02 -3.09
N ASP A 558 -2.24 25.49 -4.32
CA ASP A 558 -3.07 26.64 -4.72
C ASP A 558 -4.33 26.17 -5.49
N ASP A 559 -4.91 25.04 -5.07
CA ASP A 559 -6.08 24.41 -5.70
C ASP A 559 -7.44 24.89 -5.14
N ASP A 560 -7.42 25.89 -4.26
CA ASP A 560 -8.59 26.49 -3.63
C ASP A 560 -9.51 25.52 -2.84
N THR A 561 -9.06 24.30 -2.50
CA THR A 561 -9.89 23.34 -1.76
C THR A 561 -10.35 23.87 -0.40
N GLY A 562 -9.46 24.52 0.35
CA GLY A 562 -9.84 25.14 1.62
C GLY A 562 -10.83 26.31 1.46
N VAL A 563 -10.76 27.04 0.34
CA VAL A 563 -11.73 28.08 -0.02
C VAL A 563 -13.09 27.45 -0.35
N ALA A 564 -13.11 26.35 -1.11
CA ALA A 564 -14.33 25.60 -1.41
C ALA A 564 -15.04 25.12 -0.13
N VAL A 565 -14.28 24.69 0.89
CA VAL A 565 -14.87 24.35 2.20
C VAL A 565 -15.44 25.59 2.90
N LYS A 566 -14.72 26.72 2.94
CA LYS A 566 -15.23 27.95 3.55
C LYS A 566 -16.52 28.44 2.89
N ASN A 567 -16.64 28.30 1.57
CA ASN A 567 -17.87 28.65 0.85
C ASN A 567 -19.08 27.82 1.32
N LYS A 568 -18.84 26.62 1.85
CA LYS A 568 -19.86 25.76 2.46
C LYS A 568 -20.24 26.14 3.90
N PHE A 569 -19.67 27.18 4.50
CA PHE A 569 -20.19 27.73 5.77
C PHE A 569 -21.64 28.21 5.64
N SER A 570 -22.08 28.52 4.42
CA SER A 570 -23.48 28.76 4.09
C SER A 570 -24.41 27.62 4.51
N GLU A 571 -23.95 26.36 4.51
CA GLU A 571 -24.74 25.22 4.99
C GLU A 571 -24.94 25.28 6.52
N LEU A 572 -23.88 25.62 7.28
CA LEU A 572 -24.00 25.82 8.73
C LEU A 572 -24.96 26.98 9.05
N GLN A 573 -24.87 28.08 8.30
CA GLN A 573 -25.76 29.24 8.45
C GLN A 573 -27.21 28.90 8.10
N ALA A 574 -27.44 28.13 7.02
CA ALA A 574 -28.77 27.67 6.63
C ALA A 574 -29.39 26.74 7.69
N ALA A 575 -28.58 25.92 8.36
CA ALA A 575 -28.99 25.12 9.52
C ALA A 575 -29.20 25.95 10.81
N GLY A 576 -28.96 27.27 10.75
CA GLY A 576 -29.26 28.23 11.80
C GLY A 576 -28.09 28.61 12.71
N ALA A 577 -26.86 28.27 12.35
CA ALA A 577 -25.67 28.67 13.09
C ALA A 577 -25.15 30.07 12.71
N GLU A 578 -24.42 30.70 13.62
CA GLU A 578 -23.66 31.94 13.42
C GLU A 578 -22.16 31.58 13.28
N MET A 579 -21.50 32.07 12.23
CA MET A 579 -20.05 31.88 12.07
C MET A 579 -19.28 32.96 12.81
N VAL A 580 -18.28 32.57 13.60
CA VAL A 580 -17.44 33.47 14.40
C VAL A 580 -15.99 33.34 13.98
N GLU A 581 -15.40 34.42 13.48
CA GLU A 581 -13.97 34.44 13.14
C GLU A 581 -13.10 34.51 14.40
N MET A 582 -12.07 33.67 14.45
CA MET A 582 -11.12 33.56 15.56
C MET A 582 -9.69 33.83 15.07
N SER A 583 -8.88 34.47 15.91
CA SER A 583 -7.58 35.03 15.47
C SER A 583 -6.36 34.15 15.74
N LYS A 584 -6.37 33.29 16.77
CA LYS A 584 -5.27 32.35 17.03
C LYS A 584 -5.68 31.22 17.95
N MET A 585 -4.99 30.09 17.79
CA MET A 585 -5.05 28.96 18.70
C MET A 585 -4.27 29.24 20.00
N PRO A 586 -4.72 28.71 21.16
CA PRO A 586 -3.96 28.78 22.40
C PRO A 586 -2.73 27.88 22.32
N ALA A 587 -1.68 28.23 23.07
CA ALA A 587 -0.51 27.38 23.21
C ALA A 587 -0.87 26.08 23.95
N ALA A 588 -0.26 24.97 23.54
CA ALA A 588 -0.38 23.72 24.29
C ALA A 588 0.25 23.87 25.69
N PRO A 589 -0.30 23.21 26.72
CA PRO A 589 0.36 23.16 28.03
C PRO A 589 1.73 22.49 27.92
N THR A 590 2.60 22.73 28.90
CA THR A 590 3.92 22.08 28.94
C THR A 590 3.76 20.56 29.06
N ARG A 591 4.30 19.82 28.08
CA ARG A 591 4.28 18.36 28.09
C ARG A 591 5.20 17.84 29.21
N PRO A 592 4.74 16.93 30.09
CA PRO A 592 5.57 16.33 31.14
C PRO A 592 6.77 15.57 30.58
N GLN A 593 7.79 15.38 31.42
CA GLN A 593 8.96 14.56 31.10
C GLN A 593 8.62 13.05 31.21
N GLY A 594 9.38 12.21 30.50
CA GLY A 594 9.23 10.75 30.58
C GLY A 594 8.01 10.15 29.87
N ILE A 595 7.23 10.95 29.12
CA ILE A 595 6.07 10.45 28.38
C ILE A 595 6.50 9.74 27.10
N ASN A 596 6.24 8.43 27.05
CA ASN A 596 6.46 7.57 25.89
C ASN A 596 5.23 6.69 25.64
N GLY A 597 4.18 7.27 25.05
CA GLY A 597 2.91 6.58 24.78
C GLY A 597 3.03 5.42 23.79
N SER A 598 4.02 5.41 22.90
CA SER A 598 4.22 4.29 21.97
C SER A 598 4.73 3.05 22.71
N THR A 599 5.78 3.20 23.52
CA THR A 599 6.29 2.10 24.35
C THR A 599 5.29 1.64 25.38
N GLU A 600 4.62 2.57 26.07
CA GLU A 600 3.63 2.22 27.09
C GLU A 600 2.43 1.49 26.47
N GLY A 601 1.94 1.94 25.31
CA GLY A 601 0.85 1.30 24.59
C GLY A 601 1.19 -0.14 24.21
N TRP A 602 2.31 -0.35 23.52
CA TRP A 602 2.72 -1.69 23.08
C TRP A 602 2.85 -2.64 24.25
N ALA A 603 3.46 -2.20 25.33
CA ALA A 603 3.66 -3.06 26.47
C ALA A 603 2.33 -3.42 27.16
N ARG A 604 1.38 -2.48 27.28
CA ARG A 604 0.03 -2.76 27.78
C ARG A 604 -0.73 -3.73 26.87
N TYR A 605 -0.65 -3.57 25.56
CA TYR A 605 -1.27 -4.50 24.61
C TYR A 605 -0.69 -5.91 24.76
N ILE A 606 0.64 -6.04 24.82
CA ILE A 606 1.31 -7.34 24.98
C ILE A 606 0.95 -7.99 26.33
N GLU A 607 0.78 -7.21 27.40
CA GLU A 607 0.36 -7.71 28.71
C GLU A 607 -1.04 -8.36 28.71
N LEU A 608 -1.91 -8.03 27.74
CA LEU A 608 -3.20 -8.70 27.55
C LEU A 608 -3.03 -10.12 27.01
N HIS A 609 -1.91 -10.42 26.33
CA HIS A 609 -1.74 -11.64 25.54
C HIS A 609 -0.52 -12.45 25.99
N LYS A 610 -0.77 -13.55 26.71
CA LYS A 610 0.30 -14.44 27.20
C LYS A 610 1.13 -15.08 26.08
N ALA A 611 0.54 -15.25 24.89
CA ALA A 611 1.14 -15.94 23.75
C ALA A 611 1.59 -15.00 22.63
N PHE A 612 1.70 -13.69 22.90
CA PHE A 612 2.14 -12.74 21.87
C PHE A 612 3.53 -13.13 21.33
N PRO A 613 3.77 -13.08 20.01
CA PRO A 613 4.96 -13.68 19.40
C PRO A 613 6.26 -12.90 19.62
N TYR A 614 6.19 -11.71 20.23
CA TYR A 614 7.34 -10.83 20.48
C TYR A 614 7.44 -10.47 21.97
N ALA A 615 8.66 -10.27 22.46
CA ALA A 615 8.89 -9.92 23.86
C ALA A 615 8.43 -8.50 24.20
N ASP A 616 8.56 -7.57 23.24
CA ASP A 616 8.22 -6.17 23.41
C ASP A 616 7.89 -5.50 22.06
N GLY A 617 7.26 -4.32 22.09
CA GLY A 617 6.90 -3.59 20.87
C GLY A 617 8.11 -3.10 20.06
N ALA A 618 9.28 -2.89 20.67
CA ALA A 618 10.48 -2.49 19.94
C ALA A 618 10.98 -3.65 19.06
N SER A 619 10.87 -4.89 19.52
CA SER A 619 11.20 -6.09 18.75
C SER A 619 10.22 -6.34 17.60
N VAL A 620 8.93 -6.02 17.77
CA VAL A 620 7.95 -6.03 16.66
C VAL A 620 8.38 -5.04 15.57
N LEU A 621 8.62 -3.77 15.96
CA LEU A 621 8.95 -2.69 15.03
C LEU A 621 10.34 -2.84 14.39
N ALA A 622 11.22 -3.65 14.98
CA ALA A 622 12.55 -3.95 14.44
C ALA A 622 12.59 -5.15 13.50
N SER A 623 11.51 -5.94 13.44
CA SER A 623 11.42 -7.10 12.55
C SER A 623 11.70 -6.73 11.09
N ASP A 624 12.43 -7.59 10.38
CA ASP A 624 12.74 -7.46 8.95
C ASP A 624 11.52 -7.62 8.04
N LYS A 625 10.40 -8.10 8.61
CA LYS A 625 9.10 -8.21 7.96
C LYS A 625 8.28 -6.92 7.99
N VAL A 626 8.70 -5.92 8.76
CA VAL A 626 8.05 -4.59 8.77
C VAL A 626 8.41 -3.85 7.49
N LEU A 627 7.48 -3.05 6.96
CA LEU A 627 7.77 -2.23 5.79
C LEU A 627 8.98 -1.34 6.05
N ILE A 628 9.88 -1.24 5.06
CA ILE A 628 11.19 -0.59 5.22
C ILE A 628 11.11 0.84 5.78
N TYR A 629 10.06 1.58 5.46
CA TYR A 629 9.85 2.95 5.92
C TYR A 629 9.18 3.05 7.31
N ASN A 630 8.68 1.93 7.85
CA ASN A 630 8.14 1.80 9.20
C ASN A 630 9.12 1.08 10.15
N GLN A 631 10.04 0.29 9.62
CA GLN A 631 11.02 -0.47 10.39
C GLN A 631 11.88 0.47 11.24
N ARG A 632 12.11 0.09 12.50
CA ARG A 632 12.90 0.87 13.47
C ARG A 632 14.10 0.06 13.94
N SER A 633 15.18 0.73 14.32
CA SER A 633 16.26 0.07 15.04
C SER A 633 15.78 -0.41 16.40
N TYR A 634 16.16 -1.62 16.80
CA TYR A 634 15.87 -2.11 18.13
C TYR A 634 16.56 -1.23 19.18
N THR A 635 15.78 -0.76 20.16
CA THR A 635 16.27 -0.12 21.38
C THR A 635 15.42 -0.64 22.52
N ALA A 636 16.06 -1.14 23.58
CA ALA A 636 15.36 -1.69 24.74
C ALA A 636 14.33 -0.66 25.26
N PRO A 637 13.03 -1.01 25.27
CA PRO A 637 11.98 -0.05 25.61
C PRO A 637 11.97 0.27 27.11
N THR A 638 11.80 1.55 27.45
CA THR A 638 11.58 2.00 28.84
C THR A 638 10.11 2.36 29.05
N ARG A 639 9.45 1.64 29.96
CA ARG A 639 8.06 1.92 30.37
C ARG A 639 7.92 3.27 31.07
N MET A 640 6.72 3.81 31.02
CA MET A 640 6.38 4.97 31.85
C MET A 640 6.32 4.53 33.32
N THR A 641 6.83 5.37 34.22
CA THR A 641 6.59 5.18 35.65
C THR A 641 5.13 5.48 35.98
N GLU A 642 4.62 4.98 37.11
CA GLU A 642 3.27 5.31 37.56
C GLU A 642 3.05 6.83 37.64
N GLN A 643 4.04 7.57 38.15
CA GLN A 643 3.97 9.03 38.18
C GLN A 643 3.87 9.63 36.76
N ALA A 644 4.67 9.15 35.81
CA ALA A 644 4.61 9.62 34.42
C ALA A 644 3.25 9.30 33.76
N VAL A 645 2.63 8.16 34.11
CA VAL A 645 1.26 7.81 33.69
C VAL A 645 0.25 8.83 34.23
N GLN A 646 0.27 9.10 35.53
CA GLN A 646 -0.64 10.07 36.16
C GLN A 646 -0.41 11.49 35.62
N ASP A 647 0.85 11.91 35.44
CA ASP A 647 1.22 13.20 34.86
C ASP A 647 0.71 13.33 33.42
N TYR A 648 0.77 12.25 32.65
CA TYR A 648 0.25 12.25 31.28
C TYR A 648 -1.27 12.37 31.24
N ILE A 649 -1.99 11.61 32.06
CA ILE A 649 -3.45 11.71 32.17
C ILE A 649 -3.84 13.14 32.57
N LYS A 650 -3.16 13.70 33.58
CA LYS A 650 -3.36 15.09 33.99
C LYS A 650 -3.10 16.07 32.85
N TYR A 651 -2.00 15.92 32.13
CA TYR A 651 -1.67 16.76 30.97
C TYR A 651 -2.76 16.73 29.90
N ARG A 652 -3.30 15.55 29.57
CA ARG A 652 -4.41 15.40 28.61
C ARG A 652 -5.68 16.10 29.10
N THR A 653 -6.00 15.98 30.39
CA THR A 653 -7.16 16.65 31.01
C THR A 653 -6.99 18.16 31.03
N ASP A 654 -5.83 18.67 31.46
CA ASP A 654 -5.53 20.11 31.50
C ASP A 654 -5.60 20.71 30.08
N TYR A 655 -5.14 20.00 29.05
CA TYR A 655 -5.20 20.50 27.69
C TYR A 655 -6.65 20.67 27.20
N LYS A 656 -7.56 19.75 27.55
CA LYS A 656 -8.99 19.89 27.25
C LYS A 656 -9.59 21.13 27.91
N GLU A 657 -9.22 21.42 29.16
CA GLU A 657 -9.66 22.63 29.88
C GLU A 657 -9.12 23.92 29.27
N VAL A 658 -7.87 23.92 28.79
CA VAL A 658 -7.30 25.07 28.04
C VAL A 658 -8.12 25.37 26.79
N ILE A 659 -8.45 24.34 25.99
CA ILE A 659 -9.25 24.55 24.79
C ILE A 659 -10.68 24.96 25.12
N LYS A 660 -11.28 24.37 26.17
CA LYS A 660 -12.60 24.79 26.64
C LYS A 660 -12.61 26.27 27.03
N GLY A 661 -11.64 26.73 27.83
CA GLY A 661 -11.52 28.13 28.23
C GLY A 661 -11.38 29.07 27.02
N TRP A 662 -10.55 28.69 26.04
CA TRP A 662 -10.40 29.44 24.80
C TRP A 662 -11.70 29.50 23.97
N MET A 663 -12.47 28.41 23.89
CA MET A 663 -13.78 28.44 23.24
C MET A 663 -14.78 29.33 23.99
N ASP A 664 -14.74 29.34 25.32
CA ASP A 664 -15.59 30.19 26.16
C ASP A 664 -15.23 31.68 26.00
N GLU A 665 -13.94 32.03 25.94
CA GLU A 665 -13.45 33.39 25.69
C GLU A 665 -13.90 33.94 24.34
N ASN A 666 -13.99 33.09 23.31
CA ASN A 666 -14.47 33.47 21.98
C ASN A 666 -15.99 33.33 21.84
N GLY A 667 -16.68 32.79 22.85
CA GLY A 667 -18.13 32.62 22.85
C GLY A 667 -18.65 31.66 21.76
N VAL A 668 -17.92 30.57 21.47
CA VAL A 668 -18.28 29.60 20.42
C VAL A 668 -18.72 28.25 21.00
N ASP A 669 -19.71 27.60 20.40
CA ASP A 669 -20.22 26.27 20.78
C ASP A 669 -19.32 25.14 20.24
N ALA A 670 -18.80 25.31 19.03
CA ALA A 670 -17.89 24.38 18.36
C ALA A 670 -16.96 25.16 17.40
N ILE A 671 -15.95 24.48 16.89
CA ILE A 671 -15.02 25.01 15.88
C ILE A 671 -15.16 24.16 14.63
N VAL A 672 -15.19 24.81 13.47
CA VAL A 672 -15.16 24.14 12.17
C VAL A 672 -13.75 24.16 11.58
N TYR A 673 -13.31 23.01 11.10
CA TYR A 673 -12.13 22.87 10.25
C TYR A 673 -12.52 22.19 8.93
N ALA A 674 -11.69 22.37 7.91
CA ALA A 674 -11.81 21.59 6.69
C ALA A 674 -11.38 20.13 6.91
N GLY A 675 -12.03 19.19 6.23
CA GLY A 675 -11.54 17.81 6.11
C GLY A 675 -10.20 17.77 5.37
N PHE A 676 -10.14 18.48 4.23
CA PHE A 676 -8.94 18.72 3.43
C PHE A 676 -8.85 20.20 3.02
N ILE A 677 -7.63 20.70 2.89
CA ILE A 677 -7.29 22.03 2.37
C ILE A 677 -6.52 21.97 1.03
N SER A 678 -6.45 20.80 0.40
CA SER A 678 -5.89 20.53 -0.93
C SER A 678 -6.63 19.37 -1.61
N ASP A 679 -6.38 19.20 -2.90
CA ASP A 679 -6.88 18.10 -3.72
C ASP A 679 -6.44 16.72 -3.21
N VAL A 680 -7.15 15.70 -3.67
CA VAL A 680 -6.84 14.29 -3.42
C VAL A 680 -5.81 13.79 -4.44
N TYR A 681 -4.64 13.36 -3.95
CA TYR A 681 -3.52 12.94 -4.80
C TYR A 681 -3.59 11.47 -5.26
N ASN A 682 -2.84 11.11 -6.31
CA ASN A 682 -2.75 9.74 -6.82
C ASN A 682 -2.13 8.81 -5.78
N ASN A 683 -2.53 7.54 -5.77
CA ASN A 683 -2.11 6.59 -4.73
C ASN A 683 -0.62 6.21 -4.80
N ASP A 684 0.05 6.53 -5.91
CA ASP A 684 1.47 6.31 -6.12
C ASP A 684 2.28 7.62 -6.12
N ALA A 685 1.60 8.77 -6.15
CA ALA A 685 2.20 10.08 -5.99
C ALA A 685 2.42 10.31 -4.51
N SER A 686 3.65 10.09 -4.06
CA SER A 686 4.05 10.28 -2.66
C SER A 686 4.08 11.74 -2.21
N ALA A 687 3.37 12.67 -2.86
CA ALA A 687 3.27 14.09 -2.46
C ALA A 687 2.81 14.17 -0.99
N SER A 688 3.79 14.08 -0.09
CA SER A 688 3.62 13.57 1.27
C SER A 688 3.22 14.68 2.25
N GLN A 689 2.65 15.74 1.72
CA GLN A 689 2.09 16.85 2.48
C GLN A 689 0.64 16.98 2.07
N LEU A 690 -0.13 15.95 2.41
CA LEU A 690 -1.57 16.01 2.29
C LEU A 690 -2.08 17.08 3.22
N SER A 691 -2.99 17.88 2.72
CA SER A 691 -3.72 18.90 3.48
C SER A 691 -4.57 18.37 4.64
N SER A 692 -4.60 17.05 4.81
CA SER A 692 -5.15 16.40 6.00
C SER A 692 -4.18 16.38 7.18
N ASP A 693 -2.93 16.84 7.04
CA ASP A 693 -1.90 16.71 8.08
C ASP A 693 -2.24 17.43 9.40
N ARG A 694 -1.75 16.88 10.52
CA ARG A 694 -1.95 17.43 11.88
C ARG A 694 -1.38 18.84 12.07
N ASN A 695 -0.37 19.21 11.29
CA ASN A 695 0.31 20.50 11.34
C ASN A 695 -0.55 21.63 10.74
N THR A 696 -1.72 21.33 10.16
CA THR A 696 -2.72 22.32 9.72
C THR A 696 -3.48 22.99 10.87
N GLY A 697 -3.22 22.57 12.12
CA GLY A 697 -3.78 23.20 13.32
C GLY A 697 -5.14 22.65 13.76
N VAL A 698 -5.60 21.53 13.20
CA VAL A 698 -6.87 20.91 13.62
C VAL A 698 -6.73 20.32 15.04
N LEU A 699 -7.56 20.81 15.98
CA LEU A 699 -7.53 20.43 17.40
C LEU A 699 -8.37 19.18 17.71
N THR A 700 -8.03 18.03 17.12
CA THR A 700 -8.76 16.77 17.37
C THR A 700 -8.01 15.87 18.34
N SER A 701 -7.13 15.02 17.82
CA SER A 701 -6.44 13.96 18.54
C SER A 701 -5.31 14.47 19.44
N ASN A 702 -4.64 15.55 19.03
CA ASN A 702 -3.62 16.21 19.86
C ASN A 702 -4.17 16.75 21.20
N VAL A 703 -5.49 16.95 21.33
CA VAL A 703 -6.15 17.35 22.58
C VAL A 703 -7.05 16.24 23.15
N GLY A 704 -7.67 15.45 22.26
CA GLY A 704 -8.63 14.40 22.63
C GLY A 704 -10.06 14.91 22.70
N LEU A 705 -10.48 15.72 21.71
CA LEU A 705 -11.79 16.36 21.64
C LEU A 705 -12.78 15.63 20.72
N PRO A 706 -14.09 15.70 21.03
CA PRO A 706 -15.10 15.09 20.20
C PRO A 706 -15.19 15.82 18.85
N THR A 707 -15.21 15.04 17.78
CA THR A 707 -15.18 15.51 16.40
C THR A 707 -16.12 14.66 15.54
N VAL A 708 -17.03 15.32 14.84
CA VAL A 708 -17.83 14.70 13.77
C VAL A 708 -17.38 15.22 12.42
N VAL A 709 -17.27 14.33 11.45
CA VAL A 709 -16.90 14.65 10.07
C VAL A 709 -18.11 14.47 9.17
N VAL A 710 -18.45 15.49 8.39
CA VAL A 710 -19.63 15.49 7.53
C VAL A 710 -19.28 16.04 6.14
N PRO A 711 -19.60 15.32 5.04
CA PRO A 711 -19.47 15.83 3.68
C PRO A 711 -20.37 17.04 3.46
N VAL A 712 -19.85 18.03 2.74
CA VAL A 712 -20.55 19.30 2.42
C VAL A 712 -20.53 19.64 0.93
N GLY A 713 -19.95 18.78 0.09
CA GLY A 713 -19.98 18.91 -1.36
C GLY A 713 -18.71 18.38 -2.02
N THR A 714 -18.38 18.99 -3.15
CA THR A 714 -17.10 18.80 -3.85
C THR A 714 -16.38 20.13 -4.04
N ASN A 715 -15.06 20.07 -4.24
CA ASN A 715 -14.31 21.19 -4.82
C ASN A 715 -14.44 21.21 -6.35
N ASP A 716 -13.75 22.14 -7.01
CA ASP A 716 -13.81 22.36 -8.46
C ASP A 716 -13.21 21.19 -9.27
N SER A 717 -12.28 20.44 -8.67
CA SER A 717 -11.73 19.20 -9.23
C SER A 717 -12.68 17.99 -9.08
N GLY A 718 -13.83 18.16 -8.42
CA GLY A 718 -14.82 17.09 -8.20
C GLY A 718 -14.51 16.17 -7.02
N TYR A 719 -13.51 16.49 -6.19
CA TYR A 719 -13.19 15.71 -5.00
C TYR A 719 -14.08 16.09 -3.82
N SER A 720 -14.45 15.09 -3.01
CA SER A 720 -15.32 15.29 -1.86
C SER A 720 -14.66 16.16 -0.80
N ILE A 721 -15.39 17.19 -0.38
CA ILE A 721 -15.00 18.07 0.72
C ILE A 721 -15.92 17.85 1.92
N SER A 722 -15.33 17.90 3.12
CA SER A 722 -16.03 17.70 4.38
C SER A 722 -15.69 18.80 5.37
N MET A 723 -16.54 18.98 6.37
CA MET A 723 -16.25 19.76 7.56
C MET A 723 -16.04 18.85 8.75
N GLN A 724 -15.11 19.25 9.61
CA GLN A 724 -14.91 18.68 10.93
C GLN A 724 -15.49 19.65 11.95
N LEU A 725 -16.53 19.25 12.67
CA LEU A 725 -17.06 20.02 13.80
C LEU A 725 -16.44 19.47 15.09
N VAL A 726 -15.61 20.30 15.73
CA VAL A 726 -14.87 19.98 16.96
C VAL A 726 -15.53 20.69 18.13
N GLY A 727 -15.95 19.94 19.14
CA GLY A 727 -16.57 20.48 20.34
C GLY A 727 -15.68 20.46 21.57
N ARG A 728 -16.25 20.89 22.69
CA ARG A 728 -15.63 20.75 24.01
C ARG A 728 -15.59 19.29 24.43
N ALA A 729 -14.61 18.92 25.24
CA ALA A 729 -14.60 17.62 25.90
C ALA A 729 -15.93 17.39 26.64
N TRP A 730 -16.49 16.19 26.48
CA TRP A 730 -17.77 15.74 27.06
C TRP A 730 -19.04 16.40 26.50
N ASP A 731 -18.93 17.25 25.48
CA ASP A 731 -20.08 17.69 24.67
C ASP A 731 -20.34 16.74 23.47
N ASP A 732 -19.82 15.51 23.53
CA ASP A 732 -19.84 14.53 22.44
C ASP A 732 -21.21 14.36 21.78
N ALA A 733 -22.28 14.20 22.57
CA ALA A 733 -23.65 14.07 22.07
C ALA A 733 -24.11 15.32 21.31
N LYS A 734 -23.77 16.52 21.82
CA LYS A 734 -24.09 17.78 21.13
C LYS A 734 -23.33 17.91 19.82
N VAL A 735 -22.07 17.50 19.79
CA VAL A 735 -21.25 17.48 18.57
C VAL A 735 -21.85 16.53 17.54
N LEU A 736 -22.24 15.32 17.94
CA LEU A 736 -22.91 14.38 17.05
C LEU A 736 -24.22 14.97 16.50
N GLY A 737 -25.02 15.62 17.36
CA GLY A 737 -26.25 16.31 16.96
C GLY A 737 -26.01 17.45 15.96
N MET A 738 -24.99 18.29 16.18
CA MET A 738 -24.60 19.32 15.21
C MET A 738 -24.17 18.71 13.86
N GLY A 739 -23.46 17.58 13.89
CA GLY A 739 -23.12 16.82 12.69
C GLY A 739 -24.36 16.28 11.96
N TYR A 740 -25.35 15.78 12.70
CA TYR A 740 -26.62 15.34 12.13
C TYR A 740 -27.37 16.50 11.47
N ALA A 741 -27.49 17.64 12.13
CA ALA A 741 -28.10 18.84 11.55
C ALA A 741 -27.38 19.29 10.26
N LEU A 742 -26.04 19.29 10.25
CA LEU A 742 -25.26 19.59 9.05
C LEU A 742 -25.49 18.55 7.94
N GLU A 743 -25.55 17.27 8.27
CA GLU A 743 -25.85 16.19 7.30
C GLU A 743 -27.24 16.37 6.67
N GLN A 744 -28.26 16.67 7.47
CA GLN A 744 -29.62 16.88 6.98
C GLN A 744 -29.72 18.12 6.09
N GLN A 745 -28.92 19.14 6.38
CA GLN A 745 -28.84 20.35 5.57
C GLN A 745 -28.07 20.16 4.26
N SER A 746 -26.91 19.51 4.29
CA SER A 746 -26.03 19.41 3.12
C SER A 746 -26.40 18.28 2.16
N GLN A 747 -26.82 17.12 2.68
CA GLN A 747 -27.07 15.88 1.94
C GLN A 747 -26.00 15.53 0.89
N ALA A 748 -24.74 15.85 1.17
CA ALA A 748 -23.69 15.93 0.14
C ALA A 748 -22.83 14.66 -0.02
N ARG A 749 -23.30 13.50 0.45
CA ARG A 749 -22.56 12.24 0.29
C ARG A 749 -22.53 11.80 -1.18
N LEU A 750 -21.34 11.44 -1.66
CA LEU A 750 -21.15 10.87 -3.00
C LEU A 750 -21.30 9.34 -2.97
N LEU A 751 -21.79 8.79 -4.09
CA LEU A 751 -21.85 7.35 -4.33
C LEU A 751 -20.81 6.96 -5.39
N THR A 752 -20.20 5.80 -5.22
CA THR A 752 -19.24 5.29 -6.19
C THR A 752 -19.93 4.86 -7.49
N ALA A 753 -19.36 5.24 -8.63
CA ALA A 753 -19.71 4.69 -9.94
C ALA A 753 -18.89 3.42 -10.27
N PHE A 754 -17.92 3.07 -9.42
CA PHE A 754 -16.94 2.01 -9.66
C PHE A 754 -17.24 0.71 -8.90
N ALA A 755 -18.26 0.70 -8.05
CA ALA A 755 -18.85 -0.51 -7.47
C ALA A 755 -20.38 -0.47 -7.56
N PRO A 756 -20.96 -0.51 -8.78
CA PRO A 756 -22.42 -0.47 -8.96
C PRO A 756 -23.12 -1.68 -8.31
N ALA A 757 -24.46 -1.66 -8.26
CA ALA A 757 -25.24 -2.80 -7.78
C ALA A 757 -24.96 -4.05 -8.65
N LEU A 758 -24.86 -5.22 -8.01
CA LEU A 758 -24.66 -6.48 -8.72
C LEU A 758 -25.98 -7.00 -9.27
N LYS A 759 -25.95 -7.64 -10.44
CA LYS A 759 -27.13 -8.28 -11.02
C LYS A 759 -27.46 -9.56 -10.24
N TYR A 760 -28.70 -9.69 -9.76
CA TYR A 760 -29.15 -10.91 -9.07
C TYR A 760 -29.29 -12.09 -10.04
N VAL A 761 -28.76 -13.25 -9.66
CA VAL A 761 -28.89 -14.52 -10.38
C VAL A 761 -29.16 -15.63 -9.37
N SER A 762 -30.29 -16.34 -9.53
CA SER A 762 -30.79 -17.31 -8.54
C SER A 762 -29.94 -18.58 -8.39
N ASN A 763 -28.99 -18.84 -9.31
CA ASN A 763 -28.06 -19.96 -9.23
C ASN A 763 -26.76 -19.67 -10.03
N PRO A 764 -25.69 -19.18 -9.42
CA PRO A 764 -24.48 -18.72 -10.13
C PRO A 764 -23.62 -19.85 -10.73
N THR A 765 -23.98 -21.13 -10.53
CA THR A 765 -23.23 -22.29 -11.06
C THR A 765 -23.45 -22.56 -12.55
N ASN A 766 -24.30 -21.77 -13.22
CA ASN A 766 -24.48 -21.88 -14.67
C ASN A 766 -24.60 -20.47 -15.30
N PRO A 767 -23.47 -19.80 -15.61
CA PRO A 767 -23.52 -18.60 -16.43
C PRO A 767 -23.74 -19.03 -17.89
N ASP A 768 -24.98 -18.90 -18.38
CA ASP A 768 -25.18 -18.82 -19.83
C ASP A 768 -24.35 -17.63 -20.37
N PRO A 769 -23.55 -17.82 -21.43
CA PRO A 769 -22.75 -16.74 -21.98
C PRO A 769 -23.64 -15.83 -22.84
N VAL A 770 -24.13 -14.72 -22.29
CA VAL A 770 -24.75 -13.67 -23.12
C VAL A 770 -24.47 -12.27 -22.56
N ASP A 771 -23.84 -11.48 -23.43
CA ASP A 771 -23.62 -10.03 -23.49
C ASP A 771 -23.66 -9.18 -22.20
N ASN A 772 -22.50 -8.57 -21.92
CA ASN A 772 -22.35 -7.46 -20.99
C ASN A 772 -22.92 -6.16 -21.61
N GLU A 773 -24.22 -5.89 -21.44
CA GLU A 773 -24.75 -4.52 -21.52
C GLU A 773 -25.13 -3.99 -20.14
N PRO A 774 -24.62 -2.82 -19.71
CA PRO A 774 -25.23 -2.05 -18.63
C PRO A 774 -26.40 -1.22 -19.17
N SER A 775 -27.64 -1.65 -18.90
CA SER A 775 -28.84 -0.87 -19.21
C SER A 775 -29.21 0.10 -18.08
N ASN A 776 -29.33 1.38 -18.42
CA ASN A 776 -29.82 2.49 -17.59
C ASN A 776 -31.33 2.33 -17.26
N PRO A 777 -31.87 2.75 -16.10
CA PRO A 777 -33.28 2.51 -15.76
C PRO A 777 -34.21 3.63 -16.25
N GLY A 778 -35.35 3.25 -16.82
CA GLY A 778 -36.53 4.10 -17.08
C GLY A 778 -37.82 3.25 -17.03
N PRO A 779 -38.98 3.82 -16.65
CA PRO A 779 -39.94 3.11 -15.79
C PRO A 779 -41.16 2.52 -16.51
N GLY A 780 -41.68 1.40 -15.96
CA GLY A 780 -43.12 1.12 -15.95
C GLY A 780 -43.60 -0.19 -16.60
N GLY A 781 -44.51 -0.87 -15.89
CA GLY A 781 -45.56 -1.71 -16.48
C GLY A 781 -45.32 -3.21 -16.45
N GLY A 782 -45.95 -3.92 -15.49
CA GLY A 782 -45.81 -5.36 -15.31
C GLY A 782 -46.71 -6.24 -16.20
N THR A 783 -46.50 -7.55 -16.12
CA THR A 783 -47.53 -8.58 -15.79
C THR A 783 -46.87 -9.97 -15.81
N VAL A 784 -47.23 -10.80 -14.83
CA VAL A 784 -46.66 -12.13 -14.55
C VAL A 784 -47.65 -13.21 -14.96
N THR A 785 -47.19 -14.32 -15.53
CA THR A 785 -47.92 -15.61 -15.54
C THR A 785 -46.92 -16.79 -15.52
N PRO A 786 -47.21 -17.92 -14.84
CA PRO A 786 -46.21 -18.85 -14.26
C PRO A 786 -46.00 -20.15 -15.09
N PRO A 787 -45.09 -21.08 -14.66
CA PRO A 787 -44.23 -21.88 -15.54
C PRO A 787 -44.70 -23.32 -15.81
N VAL A 788 -44.04 -23.98 -16.78
CA VAL A 788 -44.19 -25.41 -17.10
C VAL A 788 -42.90 -26.18 -16.77
N THR A 789 -43.11 -27.33 -16.14
CA THR A 789 -42.17 -28.29 -15.54
C THR A 789 -41.46 -29.23 -16.55
N ALA A 790 -40.19 -29.56 -16.32
CA ALA A 790 -39.51 -30.79 -16.77
C ALA A 790 -38.23 -30.98 -15.90
N THR A 791 -38.17 -31.87 -14.89
CA THR A 791 -37.89 -33.33 -14.85
C THR A 791 -36.55 -33.77 -15.51
N PRO A 792 -35.70 -34.59 -14.83
CA PRO A 792 -34.24 -34.56 -14.96
C PRO A 792 -33.63 -35.75 -15.74
N THR A 793 -32.36 -35.62 -16.16
CA THR A 793 -31.50 -36.74 -16.62
C THR A 793 -30.01 -36.46 -16.27
N PRO A 794 -29.09 -37.44 -16.28
CA PRO A 794 -28.36 -37.86 -15.08
C PRO A 794 -26.85 -37.57 -15.12
N THR A 795 -26.26 -37.56 -13.92
CA THR A 795 -24.84 -37.41 -13.59
C THR A 795 -23.97 -38.60 -14.03
N PRO A 796 -22.77 -38.38 -14.61
CA PRO A 796 -21.69 -39.37 -14.62
C PRO A 796 -20.74 -39.22 -13.41
N ALA A 797 -20.23 -40.38 -12.97
CA ALA A 797 -19.45 -40.62 -11.76
C ALA A 797 -18.01 -40.03 -11.78
N PRO A 798 -17.37 -39.88 -10.60
CA PRO A 798 -16.08 -39.20 -10.45
C PRO A 798 -14.87 -40.13 -10.61
N THR A 799 -13.80 -39.60 -11.22
CA THR A 799 -12.49 -40.26 -11.35
C THR A 799 -11.63 -39.98 -10.12
N ALA A 800 -10.91 -41.01 -9.67
CA ALA A 800 -10.14 -41.05 -8.42
C ALA A 800 -8.88 -40.15 -8.37
N PRO A 801 -8.39 -39.78 -7.17
CA PRO A 801 -7.21 -38.92 -6.99
C PRO A 801 -5.89 -39.71 -6.99
N ALA A 802 -4.83 -39.10 -7.51
CA ALA A 802 -3.46 -39.63 -7.46
C ALA A 802 -2.73 -39.26 -6.15
N GLU A 803 -1.81 -40.14 -5.76
CA GLU A 803 -1.17 -40.33 -4.45
C GLU A 803 -0.22 -39.21 -3.98
N THR A 804 -0.14 -39.08 -2.65
CA THR A 804 0.73 -38.17 -1.89
C THR A 804 2.07 -38.86 -1.57
N ALA A 805 3.19 -38.20 -1.88
CA ALA A 805 4.53 -38.68 -1.55
C ALA A 805 4.92 -38.41 -0.09
N THR A 806 5.56 -39.39 0.55
CA THR A 806 6.02 -39.37 1.96
C THR A 806 7.42 -38.74 2.10
N PRO A 807 7.72 -37.98 3.18
CA PRO A 807 9.04 -37.35 3.37
C PRO A 807 10.10 -38.31 3.93
N THR A 808 11.34 -38.14 3.46
CA THR A 808 12.56 -38.90 3.80
C THR A 808 13.13 -38.51 5.18
N PRO A 809 13.84 -39.40 5.93
CA PRO A 809 14.32 -39.12 7.28
C PRO A 809 15.60 -38.26 7.33
N LYS A 810 15.75 -37.50 8.41
CA LYS A 810 16.85 -36.57 8.72
C LYS A 810 18.15 -37.34 9.12
N PRO A 811 19.36 -36.98 8.63
CA PRO A 811 20.59 -37.73 8.94
C PRO A 811 21.15 -37.44 10.35
N GLU A 812 21.67 -38.49 10.99
CA GLU A 812 22.46 -38.46 12.22
C GLU A 812 23.80 -37.72 12.03
N VAL A 813 24.21 -36.92 13.02
CA VAL A 813 25.43 -36.08 12.97
C VAL A 813 26.69 -36.94 13.00
N VAL A 814 27.41 -37.04 11.88
CA VAL A 814 28.71 -37.73 11.79
C VAL A 814 29.81 -36.81 12.31
N SER A 815 30.45 -37.16 13.43
CA SER A 815 31.72 -36.54 13.84
C SER A 815 32.87 -37.11 12.99
N PHE A 816 33.66 -36.27 12.31
CA PHE A 816 34.82 -36.75 11.55
C PHE A 816 36.03 -36.94 12.44
N THR A 817 36.81 -37.98 12.12
CA THR A 817 38.00 -38.36 12.88
C THR A 817 39.03 -37.23 12.94
N ASP A 818 39.14 -36.42 11.88
CA ASP A 818 40.11 -35.33 11.74
C ASP A 818 39.61 -33.94 12.22
N THR A 819 38.38 -33.83 12.75
CA THR A 819 37.85 -32.58 13.34
C THR A 819 37.70 -32.62 14.85
N THR A 820 37.88 -33.79 15.48
CA THR A 820 37.61 -34.02 16.92
C THR A 820 38.29 -33.00 17.85
N ASN A 821 39.54 -32.61 17.56
CA ASN A 821 40.30 -31.62 18.34
C ASN A 821 40.60 -30.34 17.53
N HIS A 822 39.84 -30.08 16.45
CA HIS A 822 40.08 -28.96 15.56
C HIS A 822 39.36 -27.70 16.06
N TRP A 823 40.02 -26.53 15.99
CA TRP A 823 39.46 -25.26 16.49
C TRP A 823 38.13 -24.86 15.81
N ALA A 824 37.92 -25.29 14.57
CA ALA A 824 36.69 -25.02 13.80
C ALA A 824 35.58 -26.07 13.98
N LYS A 825 35.74 -27.06 14.87
CA LYS A 825 34.82 -28.21 14.99
C LYS A 825 33.36 -27.77 15.15
N ALA A 826 33.08 -26.84 16.06
CA ALA A 826 31.72 -26.39 16.34
C ALA A 826 31.04 -25.79 15.09
N SER A 827 31.73 -24.93 14.35
CA SER A 827 31.20 -24.34 13.10
C SER A 827 31.01 -25.38 12.01
N ILE A 828 31.92 -26.36 11.91
CA ILE A 828 31.79 -27.47 10.95
C ILE A 828 30.56 -28.32 11.27
N ASP A 829 30.38 -28.72 12.54
CA ASP A 829 29.23 -29.51 12.99
C ASP A 829 27.91 -28.77 12.74
N ALA A 830 27.87 -27.46 13.01
CA ALA A 830 26.67 -26.62 12.82
C ALA A 830 26.21 -26.57 11.36
N LEU A 831 27.14 -26.41 10.42
CA LEU A 831 26.81 -26.37 8.99
C LEU A 831 26.41 -27.74 8.43
N ILE A 832 26.93 -28.83 9.00
CA ILE A 832 26.55 -30.20 8.63
C ILE A 832 25.16 -30.54 9.14
N ALA A 833 24.83 -30.15 10.38
CA ALA A 833 23.49 -30.30 10.92
C ALA A 833 22.43 -29.57 10.08
N LYS A 834 22.83 -28.49 9.40
CA LYS A 834 22.00 -27.74 8.44
C LYS A 834 22.05 -28.30 7.01
N GLY A 835 22.80 -29.37 6.74
CA GLY A 835 22.96 -29.98 5.41
C GLY A 835 23.76 -29.13 4.42
N LEU A 836 24.43 -28.07 4.89
CA LEU A 836 25.15 -27.11 4.04
C LEU A 836 26.57 -27.59 3.71
N LEU A 837 27.18 -28.39 4.59
CA LEU A 837 28.49 -29.03 4.36
C LEU A 837 28.38 -30.55 4.50
N THR A 838 29.33 -31.25 3.85
CA THR A 838 29.49 -32.72 3.95
C THR A 838 30.97 -33.06 4.00
N GLY A 839 31.30 -34.18 4.64
CA GLY A 839 32.65 -34.76 4.62
C GLY A 839 32.88 -35.69 3.44
N TYR A 840 34.08 -36.25 3.37
CA TYR A 840 34.46 -37.21 2.35
C TYR A 840 33.99 -38.62 2.71
N SER A 841 33.85 -39.49 1.70
CA SER A 841 33.41 -40.88 1.86
C SER A 841 34.36 -41.75 2.70
N ASP A 842 35.59 -41.28 2.94
CA ASP A 842 36.57 -41.91 3.83
C ASP A 842 36.39 -41.55 5.31
N GLY A 843 35.34 -40.80 5.66
CA GLY A 843 35.05 -40.40 7.03
C GLY A 843 35.87 -39.21 7.55
N THR A 844 36.53 -38.46 6.66
CA THR A 844 37.28 -37.24 6.99
C THR A 844 36.57 -35.96 6.51
N PHE A 845 36.82 -34.81 7.14
CA PHE A 845 36.36 -33.50 6.67
C PHE A 845 37.44 -32.70 5.93
N ARG A 846 38.71 -33.00 6.23
CA ARG A 846 39.92 -32.34 5.76
C ARG A 846 39.91 -30.84 6.03
N PRO A 847 39.82 -30.40 7.31
CA PRO A 847 39.60 -28.99 7.68
C PRO A 847 40.68 -28.04 7.17
N ASN A 848 41.92 -28.52 7.01
CA ASN A 848 43.06 -27.72 6.54
C ASN A 848 43.25 -27.75 5.02
N SER A 849 42.43 -28.49 4.27
CA SER A 849 42.48 -28.49 2.82
C SER A 849 41.85 -27.21 2.24
N GLY A 850 42.43 -26.70 1.16
CA GLY A 850 41.87 -25.56 0.43
C GLY A 850 40.49 -25.87 -0.14
N LEU A 851 39.58 -24.90 -0.11
CA LEU A 851 38.22 -24.99 -0.64
C LEU A 851 38.20 -24.64 -2.13
N THR A 852 37.48 -25.41 -2.95
CA THR A 852 37.30 -25.04 -4.37
C THR A 852 36.19 -23.99 -4.54
N ARG A 853 36.22 -23.28 -5.67
CA ARG A 853 35.15 -22.35 -6.07
C ARG A 853 33.78 -23.02 -6.14
N ALA A 854 33.72 -24.24 -6.70
CA ALA A 854 32.48 -25.01 -6.78
C ALA A 854 31.94 -25.41 -5.40
N GLU A 855 32.81 -25.79 -4.46
CA GLU A 855 32.40 -26.13 -3.09
C GLU A 855 31.83 -24.90 -2.36
N ALA A 856 32.47 -23.73 -2.47
CA ALA A 856 32.00 -22.50 -1.86
C ALA A 856 30.63 -22.07 -2.41
N ILE A 857 30.47 -22.13 -3.74
CA ILE A 857 29.22 -21.74 -4.40
C ILE A 857 28.07 -22.67 -4.07
N LYS A 858 28.28 -23.99 -4.04
CA LYS A 858 27.24 -24.93 -3.65
C LYS A 858 26.62 -24.53 -2.32
N VAL A 859 27.44 -24.24 -1.31
CA VAL A 859 27.00 -23.88 0.03
C VAL A 859 26.20 -22.58 0.03
N ILE A 860 26.76 -21.52 -0.57
CA ILE A 860 26.16 -20.19 -0.55
C ILE A 860 24.86 -20.16 -1.37
N ALA A 861 24.86 -20.76 -2.58
CA ALA A 861 23.68 -20.85 -3.43
C ALA A 861 22.55 -21.68 -2.78
N THR A 862 22.89 -22.79 -2.11
CA THR A 862 21.91 -23.60 -1.37
C THR A 862 21.30 -22.82 -0.23
N TYR A 863 22.11 -22.09 0.54
CA TYR A 863 21.61 -21.25 1.63
C TYR A 863 20.68 -20.14 1.11
N MET A 864 21.04 -19.51 -0.01
CA MET A 864 20.23 -18.46 -0.63
C MET A 864 18.96 -18.97 -1.33
N GLY A 865 18.74 -20.29 -1.36
CA GLY A 865 17.57 -20.88 -2.03
C GLY A 865 17.56 -20.68 -3.55
N LEU A 866 18.74 -20.51 -4.18
CA LEU A 866 18.81 -20.27 -5.62
C LEU A 866 18.35 -21.51 -6.39
N GLU A 867 17.46 -21.30 -7.36
CA GLU A 867 17.00 -22.37 -8.25
C GLU A 867 18.14 -22.85 -9.16
N GLY A 868 18.31 -24.17 -9.27
CA GLY A 868 19.42 -24.76 -10.01
C GLY A 868 19.31 -24.55 -11.52
N GLN A 869 20.20 -23.75 -12.09
CA GLN A 869 20.27 -23.43 -13.52
C GLN A 869 21.54 -24.00 -14.16
N ALA A 870 21.44 -24.58 -15.36
CA ALA A 870 22.61 -25.13 -16.05
C ALA A 870 23.67 -24.06 -16.32
N SER A 871 24.95 -24.39 -16.05
CA SER A 871 26.06 -23.48 -16.30
C SER A 871 26.35 -23.32 -17.80
N SER A 872 26.64 -22.09 -18.22
CA SER A 872 27.09 -21.73 -19.57
C SER A 872 28.61 -21.61 -19.72
N PHE A 873 29.40 -21.87 -18.65
CA PHE A 873 30.86 -21.76 -18.69
C PHE A 873 31.50 -22.92 -19.45
N THR A 874 32.56 -22.62 -20.20
CA THR A 874 33.17 -23.55 -21.16
C THR A 874 33.86 -24.74 -20.50
N ASP A 875 34.28 -24.60 -19.24
CA ASP A 875 34.97 -25.62 -18.44
C ASP A 875 34.06 -26.33 -17.42
N VAL A 876 32.75 -26.09 -17.45
CA VAL A 876 31.77 -26.73 -16.56
C VAL A 876 30.87 -27.65 -17.37
N SER A 877 31.22 -28.94 -17.44
CA SER A 877 30.40 -29.91 -18.15
C SER A 877 28.99 -30.05 -17.55
N GLY A 878 27.99 -30.41 -18.37
CA GLY A 878 26.62 -30.66 -17.91
C GLY A 878 26.50 -31.77 -16.86
N ALA A 879 27.46 -32.70 -16.84
CA ALA A 879 27.56 -33.78 -15.85
C ALA A 879 28.33 -33.39 -14.57
N TYR A 880 28.92 -32.19 -14.52
CA TYR A 880 29.66 -31.73 -13.34
C TYR A 880 28.70 -31.55 -12.16
N TRP A 881 29.05 -32.10 -10.99
CA TRP A 881 28.15 -32.18 -9.84
C TRP A 881 27.63 -30.81 -9.38
N ALA A 882 28.41 -29.74 -9.58
CA ALA A 882 28.04 -28.38 -9.20
C ALA A 882 27.46 -27.56 -10.36
N ASN A 883 27.25 -28.15 -11.55
CA ASN A 883 26.84 -27.42 -12.77
C ASN A 883 25.63 -26.50 -12.51
N LYS A 884 24.58 -27.04 -11.87
CA LYS A 884 23.35 -26.29 -11.60
C LYS A 884 23.53 -25.15 -10.58
N PHE A 885 24.41 -25.33 -9.61
CA PHE A 885 24.71 -24.30 -8.60
C PHE A 885 25.59 -23.20 -9.18
N ILE A 886 26.54 -23.56 -10.05
CA ILE A 886 27.41 -22.62 -10.74
C ILE A 886 26.60 -21.76 -11.71
N GLY A 887 25.70 -22.37 -12.50
CA GLY A 887 24.83 -21.60 -13.39
C GLY A 887 23.87 -20.70 -12.62
N ALA A 888 23.28 -21.17 -11.52
CA ALA A 888 22.44 -20.35 -10.65
C ALA A 888 23.20 -19.15 -10.06
N ALA A 889 24.42 -19.37 -9.55
CA ALA A 889 25.23 -18.28 -8.98
C ALA A 889 25.74 -17.29 -10.03
N ALA A 890 25.95 -17.73 -11.27
CA ALA A 890 26.25 -16.82 -12.37
C ALA A 890 25.01 -16.02 -12.80
N GLY A 891 23.86 -16.68 -12.94
CA GLY A 891 22.59 -16.07 -13.30
C GLY A 891 22.10 -15.04 -12.27
N SER A 892 22.36 -15.28 -10.98
CA SER A 892 22.03 -14.35 -9.90
C SER A 892 23.06 -13.22 -9.71
N GLY A 893 24.10 -13.15 -10.56
CA GLY A 893 25.22 -12.22 -10.41
C GLY A 893 26.10 -12.46 -9.18
N LEU A 894 25.88 -13.57 -8.46
CA LEU A 894 26.58 -13.89 -7.21
C LEU A 894 28.08 -14.16 -7.46
N MET A 895 28.42 -14.87 -8.55
CA MET A 895 29.80 -15.10 -8.94
C MET A 895 29.95 -15.19 -10.46
N ASN A 896 30.79 -14.33 -11.01
CA ASN A 896 31.11 -14.34 -12.44
C ASN A 896 32.26 -15.31 -12.75
N GLY A 897 32.30 -15.76 -14.01
CA GLY A 897 33.46 -16.45 -14.59
C GLY A 897 34.58 -15.46 -14.94
N TYR A 898 35.66 -16.02 -15.47
CA TYR A 898 36.78 -15.27 -16.01
C TYR A 898 36.46 -14.75 -17.41
N SER A 899 37.20 -13.75 -17.88
CA SER A 899 36.99 -13.12 -19.20
C SER A 899 37.20 -14.07 -20.38
N ASP A 900 37.84 -15.22 -20.16
CA ASP A 900 38.02 -16.30 -21.12
C ASP A 900 36.80 -17.25 -21.22
N GLY A 901 35.72 -16.96 -20.49
CA GLY A 901 34.50 -17.78 -20.47
C GLY A 901 34.57 -19.01 -19.56
N SER A 902 35.65 -19.18 -18.79
CA SER A 902 35.81 -20.27 -17.82
C SER A 902 35.31 -19.88 -16.42
N PHE A 903 34.88 -20.86 -15.62
CA PHE A 903 34.55 -20.69 -14.20
C PHE A 903 35.67 -21.15 -13.26
N ARG A 904 36.47 -22.13 -13.71
CA ARG A 904 37.52 -22.84 -12.99
C ARG A 904 36.99 -23.49 -11.70
N PRO A 905 36.02 -24.41 -11.80
CA PRO A 905 35.28 -24.93 -10.64
C PRO A 905 36.16 -25.60 -9.59
N ASP A 906 37.25 -26.25 -10.01
CA ASP A 906 38.18 -26.97 -9.13
C ASP A 906 39.34 -26.09 -8.62
N LYS A 907 39.46 -24.84 -9.10
CA LYS A 907 40.45 -23.89 -8.59
C LYS A 907 40.13 -23.57 -7.13
N LYS A 908 41.17 -23.52 -6.29
CA LYS A 908 41.05 -23.07 -4.92
C LYS A 908 40.68 -21.58 -4.87
N ILE A 909 39.72 -21.25 -4.01
CA ILE A 909 39.25 -19.88 -3.84
C ILE A 909 40.13 -19.14 -2.83
N SER A 910 40.58 -17.95 -3.17
CA SER A 910 41.35 -17.12 -2.24
C SER A 910 40.45 -16.53 -1.16
N ARG A 911 41.04 -16.11 -0.04
CA ARG A 911 40.32 -15.44 1.05
C ARG A 911 39.69 -14.12 0.59
N GLY A 912 40.35 -13.38 -0.30
CA GLY A 912 39.81 -12.15 -0.90
C GLY A 912 38.64 -12.42 -1.85
N GLU A 913 38.73 -13.46 -2.70
CA GLU A 913 37.64 -13.87 -3.58
C GLU A 913 36.40 -14.31 -2.78
N LEU A 914 36.59 -15.08 -1.69
CA LEU A 914 35.49 -15.46 -0.82
C LEU A 914 34.89 -14.25 -0.10
N ALA A 915 35.71 -13.28 0.33
CA ALA A 915 35.20 -12.09 0.99
C ALA A 915 34.22 -11.33 0.09
N ALA A 916 34.60 -11.10 -1.17
CA ALA A 916 33.73 -10.49 -2.15
C ALA A 916 32.46 -11.30 -2.44
N LEU A 917 32.59 -12.64 -2.48
CA LEU A 917 31.45 -13.54 -2.68
C LEU A 917 30.42 -13.43 -1.55
N ILE A 918 30.87 -13.47 -0.29
CA ILE A 918 29.97 -13.37 0.88
C ILE A 918 29.38 -11.96 0.98
N THR A 919 30.19 -10.90 0.81
CA THR A 919 29.68 -9.53 0.83
C THR A 919 28.59 -9.31 -0.21
N ARG A 920 28.74 -9.87 -1.42
CA ARG A 920 27.72 -9.77 -2.47
C ARG A 920 26.47 -10.59 -2.13
N ALA A 921 26.63 -11.85 -1.72
CA ALA A 921 25.52 -12.72 -1.34
C ALA A 921 24.63 -12.11 -0.25
N PHE A 922 25.25 -11.47 0.74
CA PHE A 922 24.57 -11.00 1.95
C PHE A 922 24.45 -9.47 2.03
N LYS A 923 24.76 -8.76 0.93
CA LYS A 923 24.68 -7.30 0.79
C LYS A 923 25.30 -6.53 1.97
N LEU A 924 26.44 -7.00 2.45
CA LEU A 924 27.08 -6.46 3.65
C LEU A 924 27.76 -5.12 3.34
N THR A 925 27.62 -4.15 4.24
CA THR A 925 28.31 -2.85 4.16
C THR A 925 29.40 -2.74 5.23
N GLY A 926 30.45 -1.98 4.91
CA GLY A 926 31.57 -1.72 5.81
C GLY A 926 31.55 -0.29 6.36
N THR A 927 32.31 -0.05 7.42
CA THR A 927 32.46 1.27 8.05
C THR A 927 33.61 2.09 7.48
N GLY A 928 34.45 1.49 6.61
CA GLY A 928 35.65 2.09 6.03
C GLY A 928 36.84 2.19 7.00
N ASN A 929 36.68 1.72 8.24
CA ASN A 929 37.62 1.94 9.35
C ASN A 929 38.43 0.71 9.76
N THR A 930 38.24 -0.44 9.11
CA THR A 930 38.93 -1.68 9.47
C THR A 930 40.13 -1.92 8.56
N SER A 931 41.35 -2.06 9.12
CA SER A 931 42.57 -2.30 8.33
C SER A 931 43.36 -3.51 8.84
N PHE A 932 43.49 -4.53 7.99
CA PHE A 932 44.53 -5.56 8.12
C PHE A 932 45.82 -5.06 7.47
N ALA A 933 46.98 -5.40 8.04
CA ALA A 933 48.27 -4.83 7.64
C ALA A 933 48.67 -5.14 6.19
N ASP A 934 48.14 -6.21 5.61
CA ASP A 934 48.48 -6.71 4.27
C ASP A 934 47.36 -6.49 3.23
N VAL A 935 46.31 -5.74 3.57
CA VAL A 935 45.21 -5.44 2.64
C VAL A 935 45.34 -4.00 2.15
N ASN A 936 45.68 -3.86 0.88
CA ASN A 936 45.78 -2.56 0.21
C ASN A 936 44.37 -1.92 0.05
N ARG A 937 44.23 -0.60 0.22
CA ARG A 937 42.93 0.09 0.08
C ARG A 937 42.43 0.18 -1.36
N ASN A 938 43.33 0.08 -2.33
CA ASN A 938 43.03 0.28 -3.75
C ASN A 938 42.74 -1.03 -4.51
N VAL A 939 42.71 -2.18 -3.84
CA VAL A 939 42.38 -3.47 -4.47
C VAL A 939 40.89 -3.78 -4.39
N TRP A 940 40.37 -4.46 -5.40
CA TRP A 940 38.94 -4.66 -5.65
C TRP A 940 38.18 -5.36 -4.51
N TYR A 941 38.85 -6.17 -3.68
CA TYR A 941 38.24 -6.87 -2.55
C TYR A 941 38.34 -6.11 -1.21
N TYR A 942 38.95 -4.91 -1.18
CA TYR A 942 39.14 -4.15 0.06
C TYR A 942 37.82 -3.87 0.78
N ALA A 943 36.84 -3.31 0.05
CA ALA A 943 35.53 -2.98 0.61
C ALA A 943 34.79 -4.22 1.17
N SER A 944 34.98 -5.38 0.54
CA SER A 944 34.38 -6.63 1.00
C SER A 944 35.03 -7.14 2.28
N ILE A 945 36.36 -7.06 2.39
CA ILE A 945 37.07 -7.41 3.63
C ILE A 945 36.66 -6.46 4.77
N ASP A 946 36.56 -5.15 4.49
CA ASP A 946 36.09 -4.17 5.47
C ASP A 946 34.65 -4.43 5.91
N ALA A 947 33.75 -4.79 4.99
CA ALA A 947 32.38 -5.17 5.30
C ALA A 947 32.33 -6.40 6.21
N LEU A 948 33.08 -7.46 5.89
CA LEU A 948 33.11 -8.66 6.74
C LEU A 948 33.70 -8.39 8.12
N ALA A 949 34.72 -7.54 8.22
CA ALA A 949 35.33 -7.21 9.51
C ALA A 949 34.41 -6.32 10.36
N SER A 950 33.75 -5.33 9.74
CA SER A 950 32.76 -4.46 10.39
C SER A 950 31.58 -5.26 10.97
N ASN A 951 31.18 -6.33 10.28
CA ASN A 951 30.11 -7.23 10.71
C ASN A 951 30.60 -8.39 11.61
N LYS A 952 31.85 -8.35 12.09
CA LYS A 952 32.45 -9.36 12.99
C LYS A 952 32.47 -10.79 12.42
N ILE A 953 32.38 -10.93 11.10
CA ILE A 953 32.42 -12.23 10.41
C ILE A 953 33.87 -12.73 10.32
N ILE A 954 34.82 -11.81 10.10
CA ILE A 954 36.26 -12.09 10.07
C ILE A 954 37.02 -11.34 11.15
N THR A 955 38.11 -11.92 11.63
CA THR A 955 38.99 -11.34 12.66
C THR A 955 40.47 -11.25 12.25
N GLY A 956 40.82 -11.74 11.06
CA GLY A 956 42.21 -11.87 10.61
C GLY A 956 43.01 -12.95 11.36
N TYR A 957 44.31 -13.00 11.09
CA TYR A 957 45.28 -13.84 11.78
C TYR A 957 45.90 -13.09 12.97
N ALA A 958 46.55 -13.83 13.88
CA ALA A 958 47.17 -13.27 15.09
C ALA A 958 48.30 -12.24 14.81
N ASP A 959 48.85 -12.23 13.59
CA ASP A 959 49.84 -11.27 13.10
C ASP A 959 49.19 -9.99 12.51
N SER A 960 47.89 -9.78 12.75
CA SER A 960 47.10 -8.65 12.24
C SER A 960 46.97 -8.58 10.72
N THR A 961 47.17 -9.70 10.03
CA THR A 961 46.99 -9.83 8.57
C THR A 961 45.69 -10.56 8.21
N PHE A 962 45.22 -10.38 6.98
CA PHE A 962 44.09 -11.15 6.41
C PHE A 962 44.55 -12.21 5.42
N LYS A 963 45.69 -12.04 4.76
CA LYS A 963 46.26 -12.91 3.70
C LYS A 963 45.27 -13.10 2.53
N PRO A 964 44.87 -12.03 1.82
CA PRO A 964 43.80 -12.09 0.82
C PRO A 964 44.09 -13.03 -0.36
N GLU A 965 45.36 -13.17 -0.74
CA GLU A 965 45.79 -14.04 -1.84
C GLU A 965 46.00 -15.51 -1.43
N LYS A 966 45.90 -15.81 -0.12
CA LYS A 966 46.02 -17.19 0.36
C LYS A 966 44.71 -17.94 0.11
N ASP A 967 44.82 -19.18 -0.36
CA ASP A 967 43.68 -20.09 -0.47
C ASP A 967 43.00 -20.27 0.89
N ILE A 968 41.67 -20.17 0.90
CA ILE A 968 40.92 -20.40 2.13
C ILE A 968 40.80 -21.91 2.42
N THR A 969 40.99 -22.27 3.68
CA THR A 969 40.74 -23.64 4.14
C THR A 969 39.26 -23.91 4.39
N ARG A 970 38.85 -25.18 4.33
CA ARG A 970 37.48 -25.62 4.64
C ARG A 970 37.05 -25.21 6.06
N ALA A 971 37.97 -25.23 7.02
CA ALA A 971 37.71 -24.79 8.40
C ALA A 971 37.46 -23.27 8.52
N GLU A 972 38.26 -22.46 7.84
CA GLU A 972 38.06 -21.00 7.81
C GLU A 972 36.75 -20.63 7.14
N PHE A 973 36.41 -21.27 6.02
CA PHE A 973 35.12 -21.11 5.35
C PHE A 973 33.95 -21.46 6.27
N ALA A 974 33.99 -22.63 6.93
CA ALA A 974 32.93 -23.05 7.83
C ALA A 974 32.73 -22.06 8.99
N THR A 975 33.82 -21.51 9.52
CA THR A 975 33.75 -20.52 10.61
C THR A 975 33.15 -19.20 10.14
N MET A 976 33.54 -18.72 8.94
CA MET A 976 32.99 -17.49 8.37
C MET A 976 31.50 -17.62 8.08
N VAL A 977 31.07 -18.74 7.49
CA VAL A 977 29.65 -18.98 7.20
C VAL A 977 28.87 -19.21 8.50
N SER A 978 29.38 -19.94 9.48
CA SER A 978 28.68 -20.12 10.79
C SER A 978 28.42 -18.77 11.46
N ARG A 979 29.42 -17.90 11.57
CA ARG A 979 29.27 -16.57 12.16
C ARG A 979 28.27 -15.72 11.39
N LEU A 980 28.31 -15.79 10.07
CA LEU A 980 27.33 -15.12 9.22
C LEU A 980 25.90 -15.60 9.52
N LEU A 981 25.70 -16.91 9.67
CA LEU A 981 24.39 -17.48 10.03
C LEU A 981 23.98 -17.16 11.48
N GLU A 982 24.92 -16.84 12.35
CA GLU A 982 24.65 -16.38 13.73
C GLU A 982 24.31 -14.89 13.78
N THR A 983 24.81 -14.08 12.83
CA THR A 983 24.52 -12.63 12.73
C THR A 983 23.22 -12.30 11.98
N VAL A 984 22.66 -13.28 11.25
CA VAL A 984 21.47 -13.11 10.38
C VAL A 984 20.21 -13.77 10.99
N ASN A 985 20.27 -14.24 12.24
CA ASN A 985 19.11 -14.72 13.01
C ASN A 985 18.59 -13.69 14.00
#